data_AF-A0A8D2L3C9-F1
#
_entry.id   AF-A0A8D2L3C9-F1
#
_cell.length_a   1.000
_cell.length_b   1.000
_cell.length_c   1.000
_cell.angle_alpha   90.00
_cell.angle_beta   90.00
_cell.angle_gamma   90.00
#
_symmetry.space_group_name_H-M   'P 1'
#
loop_
_entity.id
_entity.type
_entity.pdbx_description
1 polymer ?
#
loop_
_entity_poly.entity_id
_entity_poly.type
_entity_poly.pdbx_seq_one_letter_code
_entity_poly.pdbx_strand_id
1 'polypeptide(L)'
;MIIIWWLDPCLNAQASPMLLGAGTNSKIHIVMHGSKGLKNSGKIFLEGGEFERARSDLFNVEIAALLSPLSRVSIGHDNAGVSSGWYCEKVVVYCPFTGIEQTFPCGKWLDEDEGDGLVERELYEMVSLRQKRLKKNPWSLWIWTSDIKGAGTDAPIFLQIYGKKGKSDEMKLDNNSDNFEAGQIDKFMIELPDLGAMYKIRIWHEKRSPFAGWHLHKVTLLKTLTKEKYTFNCGRWLDINEDDNEIVRELAAEGPLVTEYRVTVYTGTVSGSGTDANVFACLIGEQGDTGDRVLQNSVNTVNKFEKGSADEFIIEAVNLKQVRRVRIGHDGKGGSSGWYLGKVIVKEDGQPESDNLNFHLLTRWLDKNEDDGQIVRELVPDGRSSLLENVGYHISIKTGDIPGASSDSKVLIKLYGEKGDTKKEFLLVSDNDLGNYFERGRIDIFTLDTMDIGKIQRLLIGHDNVGLRAGWHLASVQINIPVHGKMYNFPCNRWLDKNEADGKVEIEVYPSEIMTIEKLINYEVCIVTGDVRNAGTNANVFMQVYGDLGKTEVLILKNRSNNYERGASETFKIEAADVGKLYKIRIGHDGSGIGDGWFLESVTLKKMATKIKERRRKKKSTQEEEVEDPNKPGVMEVYEFTPHRWLASDEEDKELVTELIPEDGSQLEANSYEVHVITGIVWGAGTDANVYLSIYGERGDTGERHLKRSNHINKFEKGQVDIFTVQAIDLGELKKVRIRQDNSGPNPAWFLERIEIIDTKEESTYYFPCQRWLAVEEDDGQIARELVPVAEAFVKKGSDNAGALATLGLEQKDKSTTYTVSVQTGDKKHGGTDANVFIVLYGTKDDTGNGMEQTEQWDTESLCGTELGRFPHS
;
A
#
# COMPACT_ATOMS: atom_id res chain seq x y z
N MET A 1 -24.33 21.04 9.11
CA MET A 1 -24.72 19.75 8.51
C MET A 1 -25.14 18.81 9.63
N ILE A 2 -26.29 18.17 9.51
CA ILE A 2 -26.87 17.27 10.53
C ILE A 2 -27.10 15.91 9.87
N ILE A 3 -26.61 14.83 10.48
CA ILE A 3 -26.86 13.44 10.04
C ILE A 3 -27.65 12.75 11.15
N ILE A 4 -28.72 12.04 10.79
CA ILE A 4 -29.50 11.23 11.73
C ILE A 4 -29.40 9.77 11.31
N TRP A 5 -29.21 8.86 12.26
CA TRP A 5 -29.08 7.41 12.04
C TRP A 5 -30.18 6.65 12.79
N TRP A 6 -30.65 5.54 12.22
CA TRP A 6 -31.51 4.60 12.94
C TRP A 6 -31.39 3.15 12.45
N LEU A 7 -30.59 2.37 13.21
CA LEU A 7 -30.26 0.94 13.12
C LEU A 7 -28.98 0.59 12.34
N ASP A 8 -27.92 0.27 13.10
CA ASP A 8 -26.75 -0.52 12.69
C ASP A 8 -27.13 -2.03 12.64
N PRO A 9 -27.01 -2.72 11.49
CA PRO A 9 -27.30 -4.16 11.40
C PRO A 9 -26.36 -5.03 12.25
N CYS A 10 -25.21 -4.51 12.70
CA CYS A 10 -24.10 -5.34 13.16
C CYS A 10 -23.84 -5.35 14.68
N LEU A 11 -24.59 -4.59 15.49
CA LEU A 11 -24.32 -4.50 16.94
C LEU A 11 -25.27 -5.29 17.86
N ASN A 12 -26.20 -6.09 17.34
CA ASN A 12 -26.98 -7.01 18.18
C ASN A 12 -27.39 -8.29 17.41
N ALA A 13 -26.61 -9.36 17.57
CA ALA A 13 -27.01 -10.72 17.20
C ALA A 13 -28.15 -11.30 18.10
N GLN A 14 -28.86 -10.46 18.84
CA GLN A 14 -30.03 -10.81 19.66
C GLN A 14 -31.20 -9.81 19.52
N ALA A 15 -31.30 -9.08 18.40
CA ALA A 15 -32.47 -8.24 18.16
C ALA A 15 -33.73 -9.12 17.92
N SER A 16 -34.62 -9.08 18.90
CA SER A 16 -35.93 -9.74 18.95
C SER A 16 -36.83 -9.39 17.75
N PRO A 17 -37.85 -10.20 17.41
CA PRO A 17 -38.77 -9.99 16.27
C PRO A 17 -39.64 -8.70 16.33
N MET A 18 -39.39 -7.78 17.27
CA MET A 18 -40.18 -6.56 17.53
C MET A 18 -39.77 -5.32 16.71
N LEU A 19 -38.96 -5.45 15.66
CA LEU A 19 -38.44 -4.30 14.89
C LEU A 19 -39.05 -4.13 13.48
N LEU A 20 -40.21 -4.76 13.22
CA LEU A 20 -41.01 -4.46 12.03
C LEU A 20 -41.74 -3.12 12.24
N GLY A 21 -41.19 -2.00 11.74
CA GLY A 21 -41.89 -0.70 11.77
C GLY A 21 -41.04 0.54 12.05
N ALA A 22 -39.71 0.45 12.09
CA ALA A 22 -38.83 1.52 12.59
C ALA A 22 -38.71 2.83 11.77
N GLY A 23 -39.56 3.04 10.76
CA GLY A 23 -39.57 4.26 9.95
C GLY A 23 -40.86 5.06 10.13
N THR A 24 -40.81 6.38 9.94
CA THR A 24 -41.95 7.29 10.18
C THR A 24 -42.24 8.17 8.96
N ASN A 25 -43.50 8.53 8.79
CA ASN A 25 -43.95 9.56 7.84
C ASN A 25 -44.25 10.90 8.53
N SER A 26 -44.01 11.01 9.85
CA SER A 26 -44.17 12.23 10.62
C SER A 26 -43.09 13.26 10.30
N LYS A 27 -43.41 14.55 10.48
CA LYS A 27 -42.42 15.62 10.27
C LYS A 27 -41.47 15.70 11.46
N ILE A 28 -40.22 15.35 11.22
CA ILE A 28 -39.17 15.40 12.23
C ILE A 28 -38.67 16.83 12.39
N HIS A 29 -38.41 17.22 13.64
CA HIS A 29 -37.85 18.50 14.00
C HIS A 29 -36.69 18.36 14.97
N ILE A 30 -35.79 19.35 14.94
CA ILE A 30 -34.61 19.43 15.79
C ILE A 30 -34.46 20.81 16.40
N VAL A 31 -33.95 20.87 17.64
CA VAL A 31 -33.52 22.09 18.33
C VAL A 31 -32.09 21.90 18.81
N MET A 32 -31.17 22.72 18.30
CA MET A 32 -29.77 22.72 18.72
C MET A 32 -29.55 23.75 19.82
N HIS A 33 -28.95 23.36 20.94
CA HIS A 33 -28.68 24.24 22.07
C HIS A 33 -27.19 24.55 22.18
N GLY A 34 -26.79 25.82 22.18
CA GLY A 34 -25.39 26.20 22.29
C GLY A 34 -24.76 25.87 23.67
N SER A 35 -23.45 26.06 23.80
CA SER A 35 -22.61 25.72 24.98
C SER A 35 -23.02 26.27 26.36
N LYS A 36 -24.08 27.09 26.44
CA LYS A 36 -24.68 27.57 27.70
C LYS A 36 -26.21 27.47 27.77
N GLY A 37 -26.87 26.85 26.78
CA GLY A 37 -28.34 26.73 26.72
C GLY A 37 -29.14 28.04 26.54
N LEU A 38 -28.49 29.21 26.67
CA LEU A 38 -29.09 30.54 26.56
C LEU A 38 -29.52 30.94 25.14
N LYS A 39 -28.97 30.28 24.12
CA LYS A 39 -29.32 30.47 22.70
C LYS A 39 -29.55 29.09 22.09
N ASN A 40 -30.65 28.97 21.34
CA ASN A 40 -30.97 27.77 20.57
C ASN A 40 -31.33 28.16 19.13
N SER A 41 -31.41 27.16 18.27
CA SER A 41 -31.70 27.34 16.85
C SER A 41 -33.17 27.65 16.54
N GLY A 42 -34.07 27.59 17.53
CA GLY A 42 -35.49 27.35 17.30
C GLY A 42 -35.76 25.92 16.80
N LYS A 43 -37.06 25.59 16.65
CA LYS A 43 -37.51 24.32 16.07
C LYS A 43 -37.31 24.37 14.55
N ILE A 44 -36.39 23.54 14.05
CA ILE A 44 -36.11 23.39 12.63
C ILE A 44 -36.73 22.08 12.17
N PHE A 45 -37.63 22.15 11.19
CA PHE A 45 -38.17 20.96 10.56
C PHE A 45 -37.18 20.43 9.52
N LEU A 46 -36.95 19.12 9.55
CA LEU A 46 -36.02 18.42 8.67
C LEU A 46 -36.75 17.99 7.41
N GLU A 47 -37.09 18.97 6.58
CA GLU A 47 -37.89 18.78 5.37
C GLU A 47 -37.11 17.98 4.32
N GLY A 48 -37.80 17.05 3.64
CA GLY A 48 -37.23 16.20 2.60
C GLY A 48 -36.55 14.91 3.07
N GLY A 49 -36.56 14.60 4.37
CA GLY A 49 -36.12 13.30 4.89
C GLY A 49 -37.20 12.23 4.71
N GLU A 50 -36.79 11.01 4.37
CA GLU A 50 -37.71 9.87 4.21
C GLU A 50 -37.81 9.01 5.49
N PHE A 51 -36.80 9.06 6.38
CA PHE A 51 -36.81 8.43 7.70
C PHE A 51 -37.20 6.93 7.70
N GLU A 52 -36.83 6.20 6.65
CA GLU A 52 -37.06 4.76 6.46
C GLU A 52 -36.07 3.86 7.21
N ARG A 53 -36.52 2.69 7.70
CA ARG A 53 -35.70 1.75 8.50
C ARG A 53 -34.28 1.52 7.96
N ALA A 54 -33.27 1.58 8.85
CA ALA A 54 -31.85 1.32 8.57
C ALA A 54 -31.18 2.31 7.59
N ARG A 55 -31.77 3.50 7.41
CA ARG A 55 -31.21 4.58 6.59
C ARG A 55 -30.58 5.66 7.47
N SER A 56 -29.82 6.55 6.83
CA SER A 56 -29.33 7.80 7.43
C SER A 56 -29.78 8.98 6.57
N ASP A 57 -30.39 9.99 7.20
CA ASP A 57 -30.80 11.21 6.51
C ASP A 57 -29.85 12.37 6.84
N LEU A 58 -29.53 13.17 5.82
CA LEU A 58 -28.58 14.28 5.88
C LEU A 58 -29.26 15.61 5.59
N PHE A 59 -29.07 16.60 6.46
CA PHE A 59 -29.65 17.94 6.31
C PHE A 59 -28.59 19.04 6.38
N ASN A 60 -28.71 20.01 5.46
CA ASN A 60 -28.02 21.28 5.56
C ASN A 60 -28.93 22.29 6.25
N VAL A 61 -28.45 22.82 7.37
CA VAL A 61 -29.22 23.70 8.24
C VAL A 61 -28.48 25.01 8.40
N GLU A 62 -29.11 26.09 7.96
CA GLU A 62 -28.61 27.46 8.10
C GLU A 62 -29.29 28.15 9.29
N ILE A 63 -28.50 28.72 10.19
CA ILE A 63 -28.98 29.45 11.36
C ILE A 63 -28.25 30.77 11.52
N ALA A 64 -28.96 31.80 11.99
CA ALA A 64 -28.42 33.16 12.15
C ALA A 64 -27.43 33.33 13.33
N ALA A 65 -27.02 32.22 13.98
CA ALA A 65 -26.12 32.26 15.14
C ALA A 65 -25.16 31.06 15.15
N LEU A 66 -23.90 31.30 15.53
CA LEU A 66 -22.93 30.23 15.77
C LEU A 66 -23.18 29.60 17.15
N LEU A 67 -23.74 28.38 17.18
CA LEU A 67 -24.07 27.67 18.43
C LEU A 67 -22.99 26.67 18.88
N SER A 68 -22.11 26.24 17.98
CA SER A 68 -21.09 25.22 18.25
C SER A 68 -20.01 25.69 19.25
N PRO A 69 -19.54 24.83 20.19
CA PRO A 69 -20.03 23.48 20.44
C PRO A 69 -21.41 23.49 21.10
N LEU A 70 -22.26 22.55 20.70
CA LEU A 70 -23.59 22.35 21.25
C LEU A 70 -23.49 21.69 22.63
N SER A 71 -24.39 22.05 23.54
CA SER A 71 -24.53 21.40 24.84
C SER A 71 -25.44 20.16 24.77
N ARG A 72 -26.51 20.25 23.96
CA ARG A 72 -27.49 19.17 23.74
C ARG A 72 -28.29 19.44 22.47
N VAL A 73 -29.01 18.42 22.01
CA VAL A 73 -29.93 18.47 20.88
C VAL A 73 -31.28 17.95 21.31
N SER A 74 -32.37 18.69 21.07
CA SER A 74 -33.73 18.15 21.21
C SER A 74 -34.17 17.63 19.84
N ILE A 75 -34.67 16.40 19.77
CA ILE A 75 -35.19 15.81 18.53
C ILE A 75 -36.54 15.15 18.80
N GLY A 76 -37.48 15.33 17.87
CA GLY A 76 -38.79 14.74 17.95
C GLY A 76 -39.56 14.85 16.65
N HIS A 77 -40.80 14.41 16.65
CA HIS A 77 -41.69 14.50 15.48
C HIS A 77 -43.07 15.07 15.87
N ASP A 78 -43.89 15.40 14.87
CA ASP A 78 -45.23 15.96 15.07
C ASP A 78 -46.33 14.91 15.31
N ASN A 79 -45.95 13.62 15.41
CA ASN A 79 -46.83 12.47 15.58
C ASN A 79 -47.98 12.39 14.55
N ALA A 80 -47.76 12.94 13.34
CA ALA A 80 -48.75 12.92 12.28
C ALA A 80 -48.53 11.72 11.34
N GLY A 81 -49.61 10.98 11.01
CA GLY A 81 -49.61 9.91 9.99
C GLY A 81 -50.05 8.53 10.50
N VAL A 82 -50.08 7.54 9.60
CA VAL A 82 -50.28 6.12 9.93
C VAL A 82 -48.89 5.50 10.13
N SER A 83 -48.61 4.90 11.29
CA SER A 83 -47.26 4.45 11.72
C SER A 83 -46.29 5.60 12.01
N SER A 84 -46.63 6.44 13.00
CA SER A 84 -45.82 7.60 13.42
C SER A 84 -44.58 7.25 14.25
N GLY A 85 -44.52 6.02 14.77
CA GLY A 85 -43.41 5.48 15.54
C GLY A 85 -42.07 5.56 14.85
N TRP A 86 -41.07 6.11 15.55
CA TRP A 86 -39.75 6.31 14.99
C TRP A 86 -38.65 5.87 15.93
N TYR A 87 -37.86 4.86 15.56
CA TYR A 87 -36.65 4.54 16.31
C TYR A 87 -35.54 5.50 15.91
N CYS A 88 -34.95 6.23 16.87
CA CYS A 88 -33.79 7.09 16.64
C CYS A 88 -32.56 6.48 17.31
N GLU A 89 -31.51 6.14 16.55
CA GLU A 89 -30.27 5.59 17.12
C GLU A 89 -29.36 6.70 17.61
N LYS A 90 -29.06 7.70 16.78
CA LYS A 90 -28.20 8.84 17.12
C LYS A 90 -28.40 10.02 16.16
N VAL A 91 -28.02 11.20 16.64
CA VAL A 91 -27.92 12.43 15.85
C VAL A 91 -26.46 12.88 15.83
N VAL A 92 -25.93 13.23 14.67
CA VAL A 92 -24.57 13.76 14.50
C VAL A 92 -24.66 15.17 13.93
N VAL A 93 -24.05 16.14 14.60
CA VAL A 93 -24.06 17.54 14.16
C VAL A 93 -22.64 18.00 13.86
N TYR A 94 -22.41 18.44 12.62
CA TYR A 94 -21.17 19.03 12.17
C TYR A 94 -21.31 20.54 11.89
N CYS A 95 -20.43 21.33 12.51
CA CYS A 95 -20.33 22.78 12.30
C CYS A 95 -19.05 23.15 11.52
N PRO A 96 -19.15 23.57 10.25
CA PRO A 96 -17.98 23.84 9.39
C PRO A 96 -17.08 24.98 9.88
N PHE A 97 -17.66 26.00 10.51
CA PHE A 97 -16.93 27.15 11.06
C PHE A 97 -16.03 26.79 12.25
N THR A 98 -16.49 25.85 13.09
CA THR A 98 -15.70 25.40 14.26
C THR A 98 -14.89 24.16 13.96
N GLY A 99 -15.23 23.42 12.90
CA GLY A 99 -14.67 22.10 12.60
C GLY A 99 -15.09 21.04 13.62
N ILE A 100 -16.09 21.29 14.46
CA ILE A 100 -16.51 20.34 15.50
C ILE A 100 -17.67 19.50 14.97
N GLU A 101 -17.52 18.19 15.03
CA GLU A 101 -18.58 17.21 14.86
C GLU A 101 -18.88 16.54 16.20
N GLN A 102 -20.16 16.52 16.58
CA GLN A 102 -20.63 16.00 17.86
C GLN A 102 -21.67 14.91 17.61
N THR A 103 -21.55 13.80 18.33
CA THR A 103 -22.51 12.69 18.29
C THR A 103 -23.37 12.67 19.55
N PHE A 104 -24.68 12.59 19.34
CA PHE A 104 -25.72 12.58 20.36
C PHE A 104 -26.48 11.25 20.25
N PRO A 105 -26.09 10.20 21.00
CA PRO A 105 -26.79 8.92 20.99
C PRO A 105 -28.20 9.06 21.56
N CYS A 106 -29.16 8.36 20.96
CA CYS A 106 -30.55 8.25 21.40
C CYS A 106 -30.86 6.79 21.78
N GLY A 107 -30.79 5.87 20.81
CA GLY A 107 -30.96 4.43 21.01
C GLY A 107 -32.35 4.02 21.49
N LYS A 108 -33.40 4.72 21.02
CA LYS A 108 -34.75 4.59 21.56
C LYS A 108 -35.86 4.84 20.52
N TRP A 109 -37.02 4.22 20.74
CA TRP A 109 -38.27 4.54 20.05
C TRP A 109 -38.81 5.90 20.51
N LEU A 110 -39.19 6.72 19.55
CA LEU A 110 -39.96 7.96 19.68
C LEU A 110 -41.36 7.65 19.16
N ASP A 111 -42.23 7.21 20.07
CA ASP A 111 -43.58 6.75 19.79
C ASP A 111 -44.40 6.89 21.09
N GLU A 112 -45.70 7.16 20.99
CA GLU A 112 -46.62 7.18 22.14
C GLU A 112 -47.02 5.76 22.59
N ASP A 113 -47.04 4.80 21.66
CA ASP A 113 -47.49 3.42 21.87
C ASP A 113 -46.34 2.40 22.02
N GLU A 114 -45.12 2.76 21.63
CA GLU A 114 -43.91 1.92 21.74
C GLU A 114 -42.80 2.55 22.63
N GLY A 115 -41.92 1.71 23.17
CA GLY A 115 -40.78 2.17 23.96
C GLY A 115 -41.17 2.75 25.32
N ASP A 116 -40.90 4.05 25.54
CA ASP A 116 -41.23 4.77 26.78
C ASP A 116 -42.35 5.82 26.62
N GLY A 117 -43.02 5.85 25.46
CA GLY A 117 -44.18 6.72 25.21
C GLY A 117 -43.82 8.18 24.88
N LEU A 118 -42.56 8.52 24.63
CA LEU A 118 -42.11 9.89 24.34
C LEU A 118 -41.81 10.09 22.85
N VAL A 119 -42.43 11.10 22.22
CA VAL A 119 -42.21 11.48 20.80
C VAL A 119 -41.14 12.57 20.59
N GLU A 120 -40.61 13.14 21.67
CA GLU A 120 -39.52 14.13 21.65
C GLU A 120 -38.54 13.85 22.80
N ARG A 121 -37.23 13.98 22.56
CA ARG A 121 -36.17 13.77 23.55
C ARG A 121 -35.08 14.81 23.47
N GLU A 122 -34.48 15.13 24.61
CA GLU A 122 -33.20 15.82 24.70
C GLU A 122 -32.04 14.80 24.73
N LEU A 123 -31.11 14.95 23.80
CA LEU A 123 -29.93 14.12 23.64
C LEU A 123 -28.68 14.90 24.04
N TYR A 124 -27.80 14.25 24.80
CA TYR A 124 -26.53 14.82 25.24
C TYR A 124 -25.36 14.24 24.45
N GLU A 125 -24.33 15.05 24.27
CA GLU A 125 -23.16 14.63 23.50
C GLU A 125 -22.41 13.49 24.19
N MET A 126 -22.05 12.47 23.42
CA MET A 126 -21.02 11.51 23.81
C MET A 126 -19.65 12.08 23.45
N VAL A 127 -19.01 12.75 24.42
CA VAL A 127 -17.77 13.52 24.20
C VAL A 127 -16.62 12.68 23.64
N SER A 128 -16.57 11.37 23.96
CA SER A 128 -15.58 10.43 23.41
C SER A 128 -15.69 10.23 21.90
N LEU A 129 -16.85 10.51 21.29
CA LEU A 129 -17.09 10.44 19.85
C LEU A 129 -16.88 11.79 19.15
N ARG A 130 -16.52 12.85 19.87
CA ARG A 130 -16.32 14.18 19.27
C ARG A 130 -15.17 14.12 18.27
N GLN A 131 -15.45 14.52 17.04
CA GLN A 131 -14.43 14.63 15.99
C GLN A 131 -14.13 16.09 15.68
N LYS A 132 -12.87 16.36 15.36
CA LYS A 132 -12.41 17.66 14.87
C LYS A 132 -12.08 17.54 13.39
N ARG A 133 -12.99 18.03 12.56
CA ARG A 133 -12.85 18.12 11.11
C ARG A 133 -12.13 19.40 10.68
N LEU A 134 -11.73 19.45 9.41
CA LEU A 134 -11.08 20.62 8.82
C LEU A 134 -12.03 21.83 8.83
N LYS A 135 -11.60 22.94 9.42
CA LYS A 135 -12.35 24.20 9.41
C LYS A 135 -12.38 24.80 8.00
N LYS A 136 -13.57 25.20 7.55
CA LYS A 136 -13.75 25.93 6.28
C LYS A 136 -14.40 27.28 6.53
N ASN A 137 -14.04 28.26 5.70
CA ASN A 137 -14.57 29.62 5.76
C ASN A 137 -15.32 29.95 4.46
N PRO A 138 -16.44 30.70 4.52
CA PRO A 138 -17.20 31.08 3.35
C PRO A 138 -16.54 32.23 2.57
N TRP A 139 -16.46 32.07 1.26
CA TRP A 139 -15.98 33.05 0.30
C TRP A 139 -17.06 33.33 -0.75
N SER A 140 -17.14 34.58 -1.19
CA SER A 140 -17.94 34.95 -2.34
C SER A 140 -17.05 34.93 -3.58
N LEU A 141 -17.38 34.06 -4.54
CA LEU A 141 -16.69 33.88 -5.80
C LEU A 141 -17.52 34.51 -6.92
N TRP A 142 -16.94 35.46 -7.66
CA TRP A 142 -17.58 36.11 -8.80
C TRP A 142 -16.81 35.77 -10.07
N ILE A 143 -17.52 35.36 -11.12
CA ILE A 143 -16.96 35.00 -12.42
C ILE A 143 -17.60 35.89 -13.48
N TRP A 144 -16.79 36.46 -14.35
CA TRP A 144 -17.24 37.30 -15.46
C TRP A 144 -16.97 36.58 -16.77
N THR A 145 -18.03 36.24 -17.50
CA THR A 145 -17.92 35.86 -18.90
C THR A 145 -17.84 37.13 -19.75
N SER A 146 -16.99 37.13 -20.79
CA SER A 146 -16.87 38.29 -21.67
C SER A 146 -18.16 38.56 -22.46
N ASP A 147 -18.37 39.82 -22.84
CA ASP A 147 -19.49 40.26 -23.71
C ASP A 147 -19.11 40.19 -25.20
N ILE A 148 -18.34 39.16 -25.59
CA ILE A 148 -18.01 38.91 -27.01
C ILE A 148 -18.94 37.83 -27.56
N LYS A 149 -19.19 37.86 -28.86
CA LYS A 149 -20.09 36.91 -29.51
C LYS A 149 -19.61 35.47 -29.31
N GLY A 150 -20.46 34.62 -28.75
CA GLY A 150 -20.16 33.20 -28.51
C GLY A 150 -19.31 32.93 -27.26
N ALA A 151 -19.19 33.90 -26.34
CA ALA A 151 -18.37 33.74 -25.13
C ALA A 151 -18.95 32.78 -24.09
N GLY A 152 -20.25 32.48 -24.13
CA GLY A 152 -20.93 31.64 -23.13
C GLY A 152 -20.75 30.14 -23.36
N THR A 153 -21.02 29.33 -22.33
CA THR A 153 -20.81 27.88 -22.37
C THR A 153 -21.79 27.09 -21.52
N ASP A 154 -22.21 25.92 -22.02
CA ASP A 154 -22.96 24.89 -21.28
C ASP A 154 -22.03 23.80 -20.69
N ALA A 155 -20.72 24.02 -20.73
CA ALA A 155 -19.75 23.08 -20.18
C ALA A 155 -19.68 23.19 -18.65
N PRO A 156 -19.62 22.06 -17.93
CA PRO A 156 -19.29 22.08 -16.51
C PRO A 156 -17.95 22.79 -16.25
N ILE A 157 -17.98 23.88 -15.49
CA ILE A 157 -16.78 24.64 -15.12
C ILE A 157 -16.25 24.13 -13.79
N PHE A 158 -14.93 23.97 -13.70
CA PHE A 158 -14.22 23.56 -12.51
C PHE A 158 -13.21 24.63 -12.09
N LEU A 159 -13.03 24.78 -10.78
CA LEU A 159 -12.11 25.74 -10.18
C LEU A 159 -11.29 25.08 -9.08
N GLN A 160 -10.01 25.44 -9.02
CA GLN A 160 -9.12 25.11 -7.92
C GLN A 160 -8.31 26.34 -7.51
N ILE A 161 -8.15 26.56 -6.21
CA ILE A 161 -7.54 27.78 -5.65
C ILE A 161 -6.26 27.40 -4.91
N TYR A 162 -5.20 28.19 -5.10
CA TYR A 162 -3.87 27.97 -4.55
C TYR A 162 -3.46 29.14 -3.66
N GLY A 163 -2.92 28.81 -2.48
CA GLY A 163 -2.36 29.76 -1.54
C GLY A 163 -1.11 29.23 -0.85
N LYS A 164 -0.47 30.09 -0.05
CA LYS A 164 0.82 29.76 0.61
C LYS A 164 0.82 28.51 1.51
N LYS A 165 -0.36 28.04 1.95
CA LYS A 165 -0.50 26.86 2.82
C LYS A 165 -0.99 25.61 2.08
N GLY A 166 -1.17 25.67 0.76
CA GLY A 166 -1.67 24.55 -0.04
C GLY A 166 -2.72 24.97 -1.06
N LYS A 167 -3.51 24.00 -1.53
CA LYS A 167 -4.55 24.19 -2.55
C LYS A 167 -5.90 23.65 -2.10
N SER A 168 -6.98 24.13 -2.70
CA SER A 168 -8.32 23.60 -2.48
C SER A 168 -8.53 22.25 -3.18
N ASP A 169 -9.62 21.58 -2.82
CA ASP A 169 -10.21 20.56 -3.68
C ASP A 169 -10.67 21.18 -5.02
N GLU A 170 -10.82 20.33 -6.03
CA GLU A 170 -11.42 20.71 -7.30
C GLU A 170 -12.93 20.89 -7.08
N MET A 171 -13.45 22.05 -7.48
CA MET A 171 -14.85 22.42 -7.26
C MET A 171 -15.55 22.56 -8.61
N LYS A 172 -16.56 21.74 -8.86
CA LYS A 172 -17.52 21.99 -9.94
C LYS A 172 -18.37 23.21 -9.55
N LEU A 173 -18.40 24.22 -10.43
CA LEU A 173 -19.18 25.43 -10.23
C LEU A 173 -20.53 25.28 -10.90
N ASP A 174 -21.57 25.22 -10.08
CA ASP A 174 -22.96 25.14 -10.50
C ASP A 174 -23.83 25.70 -9.37
N ASN A 175 -24.90 26.41 -9.72
CA ASN A 175 -25.87 26.97 -8.78
C ASN A 175 -27.33 26.68 -9.21
N ASN A 176 -27.55 25.69 -10.09
CA ASN A 176 -28.85 25.33 -10.66
C ASN A 176 -29.54 26.48 -11.43
N SER A 177 -28.77 27.40 -12.00
CA SER A 177 -29.23 28.41 -12.95
C SER A 177 -28.43 28.34 -14.24
N ASP A 178 -28.90 29.07 -15.26
CA ASP A 178 -28.19 29.24 -16.53
C ASP A 178 -26.95 30.11 -16.29
N ASN A 179 -25.81 29.45 -16.10
CA ASN A 179 -24.56 30.07 -15.67
C ASN A 179 -23.64 30.29 -16.87
N PHE A 180 -22.78 31.30 -16.77
CA PHE A 180 -21.69 31.57 -17.69
C PHE A 180 -22.09 32.08 -19.08
N GLU A 181 -23.24 32.74 -19.21
CA GLU A 181 -23.66 33.37 -20.48
C GLU A 181 -22.81 34.58 -20.86
N ALA A 182 -22.78 34.92 -22.15
CA ALA A 182 -22.04 36.08 -22.66
C ALA A 182 -22.47 37.38 -21.93
N GLY A 183 -21.49 38.10 -21.38
CA GLY A 183 -21.69 39.32 -20.60
C GLY A 183 -22.23 39.13 -19.17
N GLN A 184 -22.43 37.88 -18.70
CA GLN A 184 -22.96 37.56 -17.38
C GLN A 184 -21.91 37.66 -16.27
N ILE A 185 -22.39 37.92 -15.05
CA ILE A 185 -21.61 37.82 -13.80
C ILE A 185 -22.26 36.76 -12.91
N ASP A 186 -21.60 35.63 -12.76
CA ASP A 186 -22.06 34.53 -11.93
C ASP A 186 -21.44 34.62 -10.54
N LYS A 187 -22.27 34.42 -9.51
CA LYS A 187 -21.88 34.52 -8.11
C LYS A 187 -22.11 33.21 -7.40
N PHE A 188 -21.07 32.71 -6.76
CA PHE A 188 -21.08 31.48 -5.97
C PHE A 188 -20.66 31.77 -4.54
N MET A 189 -21.21 31.00 -3.61
CA MET A 189 -20.73 30.92 -2.23
C MET A 189 -19.96 29.62 -2.09
N ILE A 190 -18.66 29.70 -1.82
CA ILE A 190 -17.78 28.53 -1.70
C ILE A 190 -17.16 28.47 -0.30
N GLU A 191 -16.82 27.27 0.15
CA GLU A 191 -16.19 27.04 1.45
C GLU A 191 -14.75 26.56 1.27
N LEU A 192 -13.78 27.35 1.77
CA LEU A 192 -12.36 27.03 1.62
C LEU A 192 -11.68 26.86 2.99
N PRO A 193 -10.74 25.91 3.12
CA PRO A 193 -9.84 25.87 4.26
C PRO A 193 -8.93 27.10 4.30
N ASP A 194 -8.13 27.25 5.35
CA ASP A 194 -7.12 28.31 5.41
C ASP A 194 -5.95 27.99 4.48
N LEU A 195 -6.02 28.52 3.25
CA LEU A 195 -4.98 28.40 2.23
C LEU A 195 -3.86 29.44 2.40
N GLY A 196 -3.93 30.34 3.40
CA GLY A 196 -3.05 31.49 3.49
C GLY A 196 -3.30 32.52 2.37
N ALA A 197 -2.30 33.34 2.05
CA ALA A 197 -2.38 34.30 0.97
C ALA A 197 -2.51 33.59 -0.39
N MET A 198 -3.56 33.90 -1.14
CA MET A 198 -3.82 33.30 -2.45
C MET A 198 -2.89 33.92 -3.50
N TYR A 199 -2.36 33.09 -4.38
CA TYR A 199 -1.47 33.56 -5.45
C TYR A 199 -1.86 33.04 -6.83
N LYS A 200 -2.62 31.94 -6.90
CA LYS A 200 -2.98 31.28 -8.15
C LYS A 200 -4.38 30.68 -8.10
N ILE A 201 -5.06 30.69 -9.23
CA ILE A 201 -6.23 29.83 -9.47
C ILE A 201 -6.03 29.04 -10.76
N ARG A 202 -6.62 27.84 -10.82
CA ARG A 202 -6.80 27.08 -12.04
C ARG A 202 -8.30 26.97 -12.33
N ILE A 203 -8.69 27.28 -13.56
CA ILE A 203 -10.08 27.18 -14.00
C ILE A 203 -10.14 26.50 -15.37
N TRP A 204 -11.07 25.56 -15.54
CA TRP A 204 -11.20 24.76 -16.75
C TRP A 204 -12.61 24.22 -16.96
N HIS A 205 -12.83 23.61 -18.12
CA HIS A 205 -13.96 22.72 -18.38
C HIS A 205 -13.48 21.43 -19.02
N GLU A 206 -14.33 20.40 -19.05
CA GLU A 206 -13.95 19.06 -19.53
C GLU A 206 -14.52 18.70 -20.91
N LYS A 207 -15.38 19.55 -21.49
CA LYS A 207 -16.01 19.27 -22.79
C LYS A 207 -15.09 19.71 -23.94
N ARG A 208 -14.29 18.78 -24.45
CA ARG A 208 -13.55 18.93 -25.73
C ARG A 208 -14.46 18.64 -26.94
N SER A 209 -15.55 19.39 -27.07
CA SER A 209 -16.47 19.29 -28.22
C SER A 209 -16.59 20.63 -28.94
N PRO A 210 -16.92 20.63 -30.25
CA PRO A 210 -17.32 21.86 -30.93
C PRO A 210 -18.41 22.59 -30.13
N PHE A 211 -18.31 23.92 -30.02
CA PHE A 211 -19.25 24.81 -29.32
C PHE A 211 -19.24 24.77 -27.78
N ALA A 212 -18.27 24.09 -27.14
CA ALA A 212 -18.08 24.15 -25.69
C ALA A 212 -17.21 25.32 -25.22
N GLY A 213 -16.73 26.15 -26.16
CA GLY A 213 -15.87 27.30 -25.91
C GLY A 213 -16.40 28.25 -24.86
N TRP A 214 -15.49 28.80 -24.08
CA TRP A 214 -15.84 29.79 -23.08
C TRP A 214 -14.81 30.91 -23.04
N HIS A 215 -15.24 32.16 -23.13
CA HIS A 215 -14.31 33.28 -22.98
C HIS A 215 -14.42 33.89 -21.59
N LEU A 216 -13.45 33.54 -20.73
CA LEU A 216 -13.36 34.07 -19.38
C LEU A 216 -12.73 35.47 -19.36
N HIS A 217 -13.45 36.44 -18.80
CA HIS A 217 -12.92 37.79 -18.60
C HIS A 217 -12.04 37.88 -17.35
N LYS A 218 -12.61 37.60 -16.16
CA LYS A 218 -11.88 37.62 -14.88
C LYS A 218 -12.62 36.83 -13.80
N VAL A 219 -11.93 36.56 -12.70
CA VAL A 219 -12.47 35.94 -11.48
C VAL A 219 -12.13 36.81 -10.26
N THR A 220 -13.03 36.90 -9.30
CA THR A 220 -12.82 37.63 -8.03
C THR A 220 -13.25 36.78 -6.86
N LEU A 221 -12.39 36.72 -5.84
CA LEU A 221 -12.66 36.06 -4.56
C LEU A 221 -12.71 37.11 -3.46
N LEU A 222 -13.79 37.11 -2.68
CA LEU A 222 -13.99 38.00 -1.53
C LEU A 222 -14.22 37.18 -0.26
N LYS A 223 -13.30 37.31 0.70
CA LYS A 223 -13.47 36.71 2.03
C LYS A 223 -14.56 37.48 2.77
N THR A 224 -15.66 36.80 3.07
CA THR A 224 -16.88 37.46 3.60
C THR A 224 -16.66 38.17 4.93
N LEU A 225 -15.83 37.58 5.80
CA LEU A 225 -15.53 38.05 7.16
C LEU A 225 -14.50 39.19 7.19
N THR A 226 -13.37 39.04 6.49
CA THR A 226 -12.27 40.03 6.54
C THR A 226 -12.35 41.08 5.43
N LYS A 227 -13.23 40.89 4.45
CA LYS A 227 -13.34 41.70 3.22
C LYS A 227 -12.08 41.71 2.36
N GLU A 228 -11.18 40.76 2.56
CA GLU A 228 -10.00 40.52 1.72
C GLU A 228 -10.45 40.11 0.31
N LYS A 229 -9.89 40.76 -0.71
CA LYS A 229 -10.30 40.60 -2.12
C LYS A 229 -9.12 40.23 -2.99
N TYR A 230 -9.25 39.16 -3.77
CA TYR A 230 -8.32 38.74 -4.81
C TYR A 230 -8.99 38.87 -6.18
N THR A 231 -8.27 39.34 -7.20
CA THR A 231 -8.77 39.48 -8.58
C THR A 231 -7.79 38.81 -9.53
N PHE A 232 -8.31 37.95 -10.41
CA PHE A 232 -7.56 37.16 -11.37
C PHE A 232 -8.04 37.52 -12.77
N ASN A 233 -7.22 38.20 -13.56
CA ASN A 233 -7.58 38.60 -14.93
C ASN A 233 -7.22 37.48 -15.90
N CYS A 234 -8.10 37.21 -16.87
CA CYS A 234 -7.89 36.21 -17.92
C CYS A 234 -7.95 36.87 -19.30
N GLY A 235 -9.15 37.19 -19.77
CA GLY A 235 -9.37 37.83 -21.07
C GLY A 235 -9.03 36.92 -22.25
N ARG A 236 -9.23 35.60 -22.12
CA ARG A 236 -8.84 34.58 -23.10
C ARG A 236 -9.91 33.51 -23.26
N TRP A 237 -9.88 32.81 -24.39
CA TRP A 237 -10.75 31.67 -24.66
C TRP A 237 -10.30 30.44 -23.88
N LEU A 238 -11.23 29.55 -23.55
CA LEU A 238 -11.03 28.18 -23.10
C LEU A 238 -11.77 27.32 -24.13
N ASP A 239 -11.17 27.11 -25.30
CA ASP A 239 -11.77 26.40 -26.43
C ASP A 239 -10.67 25.66 -27.21
N ILE A 240 -11.00 24.50 -27.77
CA ILE A 240 -10.12 23.71 -28.62
C ILE A 240 -9.97 24.27 -30.05
N ASN A 241 -10.74 25.29 -30.45
CA ASN A 241 -10.74 25.89 -31.79
C ASN A 241 -10.36 27.38 -31.80
N GLU A 242 -10.22 28.01 -30.63
CA GLU A 242 -9.90 29.42 -30.48
C GLU A 242 -8.61 29.60 -29.65
N ASP A 243 -7.96 30.75 -29.82
CA ASP A 243 -6.76 31.15 -29.05
C ASP A 243 -5.60 30.14 -29.17
N ASP A 244 -5.28 29.40 -28.10
CA ASP A 244 -4.18 28.42 -28.02
C ASP A 244 -4.66 26.96 -27.98
N ASN A 245 -5.94 26.72 -28.30
CA ASN A 245 -6.57 25.40 -28.31
C ASN A 245 -6.61 24.70 -26.94
N GLU A 246 -6.44 25.45 -25.84
CA GLU A 246 -6.52 24.94 -24.47
C GLU A 246 -7.83 25.30 -23.77
N ILE A 247 -8.28 24.41 -22.89
CA ILE A 247 -9.52 24.56 -22.10
C ILE A 247 -9.23 24.81 -20.61
N VAL A 248 -7.97 25.11 -20.28
CA VAL A 248 -7.48 25.32 -18.91
C VAL A 248 -6.72 26.64 -18.84
N ARG A 249 -6.96 27.42 -17.78
CA ARG A 249 -6.22 28.65 -17.49
C ARG A 249 -5.68 28.63 -16.08
N GLU A 250 -4.41 29.00 -15.93
CA GLU A 250 -3.84 29.35 -14.63
C GLU A 250 -3.63 30.86 -14.53
N LEU A 251 -4.24 31.46 -13.52
CA LEU A 251 -4.28 32.90 -13.35
C LEU A 251 -3.62 33.28 -12.03
N ALA A 252 -2.72 34.27 -12.07
CA ALA A 252 -2.09 34.82 -10.88
C ALA A 252 -2.91 35.96 -10.26
N ALA A 253 -2.80 36.13 -8.94
CA ALA A 253 -3.53 37.17 -8.20
C ALA A 253 -3.02 38.61 -8.47
N GLU A 254 -1.76 38.77 -8.89
CA GLU A 254 -1.10 40.06 -9.11
C GLU A 254 -0.27 40.06 -10.42
N GLY A 255 -0.89 40.39 -11.56
CA GLY A 255 -0.18 40.57 -12.85
C GLY A 255 0.37 39.29 -13.48
N PRO A 256 1.07 39.36 -14.63
CA PRO A 256 1.51 38.17 -15.34
C PRO A 256 2.71 37.52 -14.65
N LEU A 257 2.47 36.39 -13.99
CA LEU A 257 3.47 35.43 -13.51
C LEU A 257 3.38 34.12 -14.28
N VAL A 258 2.92 34.17 -15.53
CA VAL A 258 2.69 32.99 -16.36
C VAL A 258 3.96 32.68 -17.15
N THR A 259 4.34 31.41 -17.18
CA THR A 259 5.54 30.88 -17.83
C THR A 259 5.14 29.70 -18.69
N GLU A 260 5.75 29.61 -19.87
CA GLU A 260 5.61 28.48 -20.77
C GLU A 260 6.70 27.45 -20.44
N TYR A 261 6.30 26.20 -20.25
CA TYR A 261 7.22 25.08 -20.03
C TYR A 261 7.19 24.19 -21.25
N ARG A 262 8.36 23.92 -21.83
CA ARG A 262 8.51 22.92 -22.89
C ARG A 262 8.68 21.55 -22.24
N VAL A 263 7.79 20.63 -22.60
CA VAL A 263 7.79 19.24 -22.13
C VAL A 263 8.04 18.33 -23.33
N THR A 264 9.14 17.61 -23.31
CA THR A 264 9.46 16.59 -24.32
C THR A 264 9.26 15.20 -23.72
N VAL A 265 8.41 14.41 -24.33
CA VAL A 265 8.07 13.05 -23.88
C VAL A 265 8.70 12.04 -24.84
N TYR A 266 9.52 11.13 -24.32
CA TYR A 266 10.14 10.06 -25.08
C TYR A 266 9.40 8.75 -24.83
N THR A 267 8.87 8.15 -25.88
CA THR A 267 8.32 6.79 -25.83
C THR A 267 9.46 5.79 -26.06
N GLY A 268 9.48 4.70 -25.29
CA GLY A 268 10.57 3.72 -25.36
C GLY A 268 10.62 2.94 -26.67
N THR A 269 11.61 2.06 -26.78
CA THR A 269 11.95 1.34 -28.02
C THR A 269 11.60 -0.14 -27.98
N VAL A 270 10.97 -0.63 -26.91
CA VAL A 270 10.49 -2.01 -26.81
C VAL A 270 9.30 -2.25 -27.75
N SER A 271 9.02 -3.51 -28.08
CA SER A 271 7.85 -3.85 -28.91
C SER A 271 6.55 -3.45 -28.20
N GLY A 272 5.59 -2.86 -28.92
CA GLY A 272 4.30 -2.42 -28.35
C GLY A 272 4.37 -1.19 -27.44
N SER A 273 5.50 -0.47 -27.41
CA SER A 273 5.73 0.65 -26.47
C SER A 273 4.87 1.89 -26.70
N GLY A 274 4.28 2.07 -27.89
CA GLY A 274 3.45 3.23 -28.20
C GLY A 274 2.02 3.10 -27.67
N THR A 275 1.32 4.22 -27.53
CA THR A 275 -0.04 4.26 -26.97
C THR A 275 -1.01 5.08 -27.80
N ASP A 276 -2.26 4.61 -27.89
CA ASP A 276 -3.40 5.36 -28.45
C ASP A 276 -4.22 6.09 -27.37
N ALA A 277 -3.84 5.95 -26.10
CA ALA A 277 -4.54 6.56 -24.97
C ALA A 277 -4.27 8.07 -24.86
N ASN A 278 -5.16 8.77 -24.16
CA ASN A 278 -4.97 10.20 -23.94
C ASN A 278 -3.93 10.42 -22.84
N VAL A 279 -2.69 10.75 -23.25
CA VAL A 279 -1.58 11.06 -22.34
C VAL A 279 -1.76 12.45 -21.72
N PHE A 280 -1.44 12.56 -20.44
CA PHE A 280 -1.43 13.81 -19.69
C PHE A 280 -0.16 13.94 -18.84
N ALA A 281 0.23 15.18 -18.55
CA ALA A 281 1.31 15.51 -17.62
C ALA A 281 0.94 16.64 -16.66
N CYS A 282 1.49 16.60 -15.45
CA CYS A 282 1.36 17.60 -14.42
C CYS A 282 2.74 17.92 -13.86
N LEU A 283 3.20 19.15 -14.08
CA LEU A 283 4.47 19.64 -13.53
C LEU A 283 4.23 20.11 -12.09
N ILE A 284 5.05 19.66 -11.16
CA ILE A 284 4.92 19.98 -9.73
C ILE A 284 6.19 20.70 -9.30
N GLY A 285 6.08 21.96 -8.90
CA GLY A 285 7.19 22.78 -8.42
C GLY A 285 6.94 23.39 -7.04
N GLU A 286 7.80 24.33 -6.65
CA GLU A 286 7.73 24.99 -5.34
C GLU A 286 6.48 25.85 -5.15
N GLN A 287 5.91 26.37 -6.25
CA GLN A 287 4.70 27.19 -6.24
C GLN A 287 3.45 26.43 -6.73
N GLY A 288 3.37 25.15 -6.38
CA GLY A 288 2.23 24.29 -6.68
C GLY A 288 2.43 23.51 -7.97
N ASP A 289 1.34 23.12 -8.61
CA ASP A 289 1.36 22.22 -9.77
C ASP A 289 0.61 22.80 -10.97
N THR A 290 0.77 22.23 -12.16
CA THR A 290 0.03 22.63 -13.37
C THR A 290 -1.32 21.94 -13.49
N GLY A 291 -1.57 20.91 -12.70
CA GLY A 291 -2.67 19.97 -12.92
C GLY A 291 -2.41 19.10 -14.12
N ASP A 292 -3.29 18.14 -14.35
CA ASP A 292 -3.16 17.26 -15.49
C ASP A 292 -3.48 18.04 -16.76
N ARG A 293 -2.47 18.20 -17.61
CA ARG A 293 -2.55 18.79 -18.93
C ARG A 293 -2.53 17.68 -19.95
N VAL A 294 -3.60 17.58 -20.73
CA VAL A 294 -3.69 16.59 -21.81
C VAL A 294 -2.72 16.99 -22.91
N LEU A 295 -1.79 16.11 -23.25
CA LEU A 295 -0.73 16.37 -24.22
C LEU A 295 -1.23 16.11 -25.65
N GLN A 296 -2.15 16.95 -26.11
CA GLN A 296 -2.83 16.79 -27.40
C GLN A 296 -2.14 17.58 -28.53
N ASN A 297 -1.71 18.81 -28.21
CA ASN A 297 -1.16 19.79 -29.14
C ASN A 297 0.38 19.67 -29.20
N SER A 298 0.86 18.68 -29.95
CA SER A 298 2.32 18.52 -30.15
C SER A 298 2.86 19.58 -31.12
N VAL A 299 4.04 20.10 -30.79
CA VAL A 299 4.77 21.11 -31.57
C VAL A 299 5.43 20.50 -32.80
N ASN A 300 5.87 19.24 -32.71
CA ASN A 300 6.76 18.62 -33.69
C ASN A 300 6.14 17.43 -34.45
N THR A 301 5.01 16.88 -34.01
CA THR A 301 4.34 15.76 -34.70
C THR A 301 2.82 15.83 -34.60
N VAL A 302 2.14 15.18 -35.56
CA VAL A 302 0.69 14.95 -35.48
C VAL A 302 0.41 13.62 -34.76
N ASN A 303 1.17 12.58 -35.12
CA ASN A 303 1.05 11.25 -34.53
C ASN A 303 2.03 11.13 -33.36
N LYS A 304 1.49 11.12 -32.14
CA LYS A 304 2.21 11.25 -30.88
C LYS A 304 2.37 9.89 -30.23
N PHE A 305 3.35 9.75 -29.34
CA PHE A 305 3.58 8.63 -28.46
C PHE A 305 3.77 7.29 -29.19
N GLU A 306 4.38 7.35 -30.37
CA GLU A 306 4.78 6.18 -31.14
C GLU A 306 6.07 5.57 -30.60
N LYS A 307 6.30 4.28 -30.86
CA LYS A 307 7.54 3.58 -30.48
C LYS A 307 8.79 4.37 -30.89
N GLY A 308 9.64 4.72 -29.92
CA GLY A 308 10.89 5.46 -30.12
C GLY A 308 10.73 6.95 -30.49
N SER A 309 9.53 7.51 -30.41
CA SER A 309 9.26 8.92 -30.70
C SER A 309 9.70 9.84 -29.56
N ALA A 310 9.88 11.12 -29.90
CA ALA A 310 10.12 12.21 -28.97
C ALA A 310 9.17 13.36 -29.33
N ASP A 311 8.16 13.57 -28.50
CA ASP A 311 7.06 14.51 -28.80
C ASP A 311 7.14 15.73 -27.88
N GLU A 312 7.04 16.92 -28.46
CA GLU A 312 7.17 18.18 -27.71
C GLU A 312 5.83 18.88 -27.50
N PHE A 313 5.63 19.42 -26.30
CA PHE A 313 4.41 20.13 -25.89
C PHE A 313 4.77 21.41 -25.14
N ILE A 314 3.89 22.40 -25.18
CA ILE A 314 3.98 23.62 -24.37
C ILE A 314 2.90 23.59 -23.30
N ILE A 315 3.30 23.75 -22.04
CA ILE A 315 2.38 23.91 -20.90
C ILE A 315 2.50 25.32 -20.37
N GLU A 316 1.42 26.09 -20.50
CA GLU A 316 1.29 27.41 -19.88
C GLU A 316 0.80 27.27 -18.41
N ALA A 317 1.58 27.81 -17.47
CA ALA A 317 1.25 27.77 -16.05
C ALA A 317 1.78 28.98 -15.30
N VAL A 318 1.21 29.30 -14.13
CA VAL A 318 1.84 30.27 -13.23
C VAL A 318 3.17 29.71 -12.75
N ASN A 319 4.23 30.51 -12.80
CA ASN A 319 5.62 30.12 -12.57
C ASN A 319 5.75 29.19 -11.35
N LEU A 320 6.29 28.00 -11.59
CA LEU A 320 6.42 26.93 -10.60
C LEU A 320 7.70 27.06 -9.76
N LYS A 321 8.55 28.04 -10.08
CA LYS A 321 9.97 28.09 -9.71
C LYS A 321 10.67 26.80 -10.13
N GLN A 322 11.38 26.14 -9.20
CA GLN A 322 12.00 24.86 -9.48
C GLN A 322 10.93 23.77 -9.61
N VAL A 323 10.87 23.14 -10.79
CA VAL A 323 10.09 21.91 -10.99
C VAL A 323 10.77 20.77 -10.24
N ARG A 324 10.04 20.13 -9.33
CA ARG A 324 10.53 19.08 -8.43
C ARG A 324 10.07 17.69 -8.84
N ARG A 325 8.92 17.58 -9.50
CA ARG A 325 8.32 16.30 -9.91
C ARG A 325 7.53 16.49 -11.20
N VAL A 326 7.35 15.41 -11.93
CA VAL A 326 6.40 15.31 -13.06
C VAL A 326 5.48 14.14 -12.80
N ARG A 327 4.17 14.39 -12.72
CA ARG A 327 3.17 13.33 -12.76
C ARG A 327 2.75 13.11 -14.22
N ILE A 328 2.91 11.91 -14.75
CA ILE A 328 2.61 11.58 -16.15
C ILE A 328 1.85 10.27 -16.22
N GLY A 329 0.89 10.17 -17.14
CA GLY A 329 0.07 8.98 -17.30
C GLY A 329 -0.91 9.11 -18.45
N HIS A 330 -1.83 8.16 -18.56
CA HIS A 330 -2.88 8.15 -19.58
C HIS A 330 -4.23 7.68 -18.99
N ASP A 331 -5.31 7.82 -19.76
CA ASP A 331 -6.66 7.50 -19.31
C ASP A 331 -7.04 6.00 -19.42
N GLY A 332 -6.11 5.17 -19.90
CA GLY A 332 -6.30 3.73 -20.08
C GLY A 332 -7.43 3.36 -21.03
N LYS A 333 -7.79 4.26 -21.97
CA LYS A 333 -8.74 4.00 -23.05
C LYS A 333 -7.98 3.73 -24.35
N GLY A 334 -8.61 2.99 -25.27
CA GLY A 334 -8.00 2.58 -26.53
C GLY A 334 -7.73 1.07 -26.58
N GLY A 335 -7.50 0.54 -27.78
CA GLY A 335 -7.24 -0.90 -27.99
C GLY A 335 -5.81 -1.29 -27.66
N SER A 336 -4.91 -0.30 -27.61
CA SER A 336 -3.49 -0.44 -27.28
C SER A 336 -3.07 0.64 -26.28
N SER A 337 -3.80 0.71 -25.16
CA SER A 337 -3.61 1.80 -24.20
C SER A 337 -2.30 1.71 -23.41
N GLY A 338 -1.69 0.52 -23.35
CA GLY A 338 -0.40 0.31 -22.70
C GLY A 338 0.68 1.21 -23.25
N TRP A 339 1.51 1.77 -22.38
CA TRP A 339 2.52 2.73 -22.79
C TRP A 339 3.84 2.48 -22.09
N TYR A 340 4.92 2.35 -22.86
CA TYR A 340 6.25 2.24 -22.30
C TYR A 340 6.95 3.59 -22.37
N LEU A 341 6.89 4.34 -21.27
CA LEU A 341 7.51 5.65 -21.16
C LEU A 341 9.03 5.52 -20.97
N GLY A 342 9.81 6.20 -21.81
CA GLY A 342 11.27 6.26 -21.69
C GLY A 342 11.73 7.35 -20.72
N LYS A 343 11.46 8.62 -21.06
CA LYS A 343 11.82 9.76 -20.21
C LYS A 343 10.97 10.99 -20.52
N VAL A 344 10.96 11.93 -19.58
CA VAL A 344 10.37 13.25 -19.75
C VAL A 344 11.46 14.30 -19.55
N ILE A 345 11.53 15.29 -20.43
CA ILE A 345 12.40 16.45 -20.29
C ILE A 345 11.53 17.68 -20.09
N VAL A 346 11.83 18.48 -19.07
CA VAL A 346 11.12 19.73 -18.80
C VAL A 346 12.12 20.88 -18.75
N LYS A 347 11.77 22.00 -19.39
CA LYS A 347 12.46 23.27 -19.22
C LYS A 347 11.49 24.44 -19.36
N GLU A 348 11.88 25.61 -18.87
CA GLU A 348 11.20 26.85 -19.26
C GLU A 348 11.45 27.10 -20.76
N ASP A 349 10.42 27.50 -21.49
CA ASP A 349 10.54 27.67 -22.94
C ASP A 349 11.49 28.83 -23.29
N GLY A 350 12.27 28.64 -24.34
CA GLY A 350 13.33 29.58 -24.74
C GLY A 350 14.64 29.49 -23.95
N GLN A 351 14.72 28.70 -22.87
CA GLN A 351 15.97 28.44 -22.15
C GLN A 351 16.89 27.43 -22.88
N PRO A 352 18.23 27.52 -22.68
CA PRO A 352 19.19 26.61 -23.28
C PRO A 352 19.02 25.16 -22.77
N GLU A 353 19.54 24.19 -23.53
CA GLU A 353 19.47 22.76 -23.16
C GLU A 353 20.21 22.41 -21.86
N SER A 354 21.11 23.26 -21.38
CA SER A 354 21.77 23.10 -20.08
C SER A 354 20.79 23.11 -18.91
N ASP A 355 19.61 23.70 -19.11
CA ASP A 355 18.59 23.88 -18.09
C ASP A 355 17.54 22.75 -18.14
N ASN A 356 17.74 21.75 -19.01
CA ASN A 356 16.89 20.58 -19.12
C ASN A 356 16.86 19.81 -17.80
N LEU A 357 15.68 19.71 -17.20
CA LEU A 357 15.40 18.78 -16.12
C LEU A 357 14.95 17.46 -16.73
N ASN A 358 15.80 16.44 -16.63
CA ASN A 358 15.50 15.09 -17.09
C ASN A 358 14.82 14.30 -15.97
N PHE A 359 13.77 13.57 -16.34
CA PHE A 359 13.01 12.67 -15.49
C PHE A 359 12.99 11.30 -16.19
N HIS A 360 13.89 10.41 -15.80
CA HIS A 360 13.90 9.05 -16.34
C HIS A 360 12.95 8.15 -15.54
N LEU A 361 12.12 7.40 -16.27
CA LEU A 361 11.44 6.23 -15.74
C LEU A 361 12.32 5.04 -16.15
N LEU A 362 12.94 4.36 -15.19
CA LEU A 362 13.79 3.19 -15.47
C LEU A 362 12.93 2.06 -16.06
N THR A 363 12.76 2.03 -17.38
CA THR A 363 12.28 0.87 -18.16
C THR A 363 10.99 0.23 -17.64
N ARG A 364 9.89 1.00 -17.52
CA ARG A 364 8.60 0.50 -16.99
C ARG A 364 7.42 0.71 -17.93
N TRP A 365 6.48 -0.23 -17.87
CA TRP A 365 5.17 -0.09 -18.51
C TRP A 365 4.24 0.75 -17.63
N LEU A 366 3.49 1.63 -18.28
CA LEU A 366 2.25 2.22 -17.80
C LEU A 366 1.10 1.45 -18.45
N ASP A 367 0.76 0.31 -17.87
CA ASP A 367 -0.31 -0.59 -18.34
C ASP A 367 -0.92 -1.29 -17.13
N LYS A 368 -2.19 -1.68 -17.23
CA LYS A 368 -2.91 -2.44 -16.20
C LYS A 368 -2.51 -3.91 -16.15
N ASN A 369 -2.02 -4.46 -17.26
CA ASN A 369 -1.66 -5.87 -17.41
C ASN A 369 -0.15 -6.12 -17.42
N GLU A 370 0.66 -5.08 -17.40
CA GLU A 370 2.12 -5.17 -17.35
C GLU A 370 2.64 -4.51 -16.07
N ASP A 371 3.86 -4.87 -15.69
CA ASP A 371 4.59 -4.32 -14.55
C ASP A 371 3.73 -4.37 -13.26
N ASP A 372 3.58 -3.27 -12.54
CA ASP A 372 2.76 -3.16 -11.33
C ASP A 372 1.33 -2.65 -11.59
N GLY A 373 0.87 -2.64 -12.85
CA GLY A 373 -0.53 -2.35 -13.19
C GLY A 373 -0.94 -0.87 -13.15
N GLN A 374 -0.02 0.04 -12.85
CA GLN A 374 -0.32 1.47 -12.75
C GLN A 374 -0.10 2.18 -14.08
N ILE A 375 -1.05 3.05 -14.45
CA ILE A 375 -1.03 3.84 -15.69
C ILE A 375 -0.61 5.30 -15.49
N VAL A 376 -0.22 5.66 -14.27
CA VAL A 376 0.21 7.01 -13.87
C VAL A 376 1.42 6.89 -12.94
N ARG A 377 2.38 7.81 -13.08
CA ARG A 377 3.58 7.89 -12.23
C ARG A 377 3.90 9.30 -11.83
N GLU A 378 4.44 9.44 -10.63
CA GLU A 378 5.20 10.61 -10.23
C GLU A 378 6.71 10.34 -10.33
N LEU A 379 7.35 11.10 -11.22
CA LEU A 379 8.78 11.05 -11.48
C LEU A 379 9.51 12.14 -10.70
N VAL A 380 10.76 11.86 -10.34
CA VAL A 380 11.71 12.80 -9.75
C VAL A 380 12.85 13.07 -10.74
N PRO A 381 13.56 14.22 -10.64
CA PRO A 381 14.69 14.52 -11.51
C PRO A 381 15.84 13.52 -11.35
N ASP A 382 16.65 13.39 -12.39
CA ASP A 382 17.84 12.53 -12.40
C ASP A 382 18.78 12.75 -11.21
N GLY A 383 19.47 11.66 -10.82
CA GLY A 383 20.27 11.60 -9.60
C GLY A 383 19.46 11.30 -8.34
N ARG A 384 18.13 11.16 -8.48
CA ARG A 384 17.19 10.68 -7.45
C ARG A 384 16.46 9.45 -7.98
N SER A 385 15.78 8.72 -7.10
CA SER A 385 14.96 7.57 -7.49
C SER A 385 13.52 7.76 -7.03
N SER A 386 12.58 7.71 -7.96
CA SER A 386 11.15 7.76 -7.64
C SER A 386 10.72 6.53 -6.85
N LEU A 387 11.30 5.35 -7.14
CA LEU A 387 10.99 4.11 -6.43
C LEU A 387 11.42 4.14 -4.96
N LEU A 388 12.52 4.84 -4.67
CA LEU A 388 13.00 5.03 -3.29
C LEU A 388 12.26 6.16 -2.56
N GLU A 389 11.92 7.24 -3.24
CA GLU A 389 11.31 8.42 -2.63
C GLU A 389 9.79 8.39 -2.53
N ASN A 390 9.11 7.70 -3.46
CA ASN A 390 7.67 7.53 -3.38
C ASN A 390 7.34 6.52 -2.28
N VAL A 391 6.23 6.78 -1.59
CA VAL A 391 5.72 5.94 -0.51
C VAL A 391 4.58 5.10 -1.05
N GLY A 392 4.63 3.79 -0.79
CA GLY A 392 3.52 2.88 -1.05
C GLY A 392 2.46 3.03 0.03
N TYR A 393 1.24 3.38 -0.37
CA TYR A 393 0.06 3.36 0.50
C TYR A 393 -0.74 2.12 0.13
N HIS A 394 -0.61 1.05 0.92
CA HIS A 394 -1.35 -0.20 0.69
C HIS A 394 -2.75 -0.08 1.31
N ILE A 395 -3.74 0.03 0.44
CA ILE A 395 -5.14 0.29 0.74
C ILE A 395 -5.91 -1.03 0.68
N SER A 396 -6.39 -1.50 1.82
CA SER A 396 -7.32 -2.63 1.92
C SER A 396 -8.74 -2.12 2.10
N ILE A 397 -9.62 -2.45 1.15
CA ILE A 397 -11.01 -2.01 1.14
C ILE A 397 -11.89 -3.22 1.41
N LYS A 398 -12.70 -3.14 2.48
CA LYS A 398 -13.67 -4.18 2.82
C LYS A 398 -15.06 -3.75 2.38
N THR A 399 -15.67 -4.54 1.49
CA THR A 399 -17.08 -4.40 1.12
C THR A 399 -17.96 -5.06 2.18
N GLY A 400 -19.13 -4.47 2.46
CA GLY A 400 -20.09 -4.99 3.43
C GLY A 400 -20.53 -6.42 3.12
N ASP A 401 -20.79 -7.21 4.16
CA ASP A 401 -21.35 -8.55 4.02
C ASP A 401 -22.89 -8.54 4.16
N ILE A 402 -23.54 -7.68 3.38
CA ILE A 402 -25.01 -7.56 3.36
C ILE A 402 -25.54 -7.76 1.93
N PRO A 403 -26.80 -8.22 1.77
CA PRO A 403 -27.41 -8.36 0.44
C PRO A 403 -27.35 -7.06 -0.37
N GLY A 404 -26.88 -7.14 -1.61
CA GLY A 404 -26.76 -5.98 -2.51
C GLY A 404 -25.49 -5.14 -2.35
N ALA A 405 -24.60 -5.47 -1.41
CA ALA A 405 -23.43 -4.65 -1.09
C ALA A 405 -22.40 -4.49 -2.22
N SER A 406 -22.36 -5.42 -3.19
CA SER A 406 -21.41 -5.40 -4.31
C SER A 406 -21.64 -4.20 -5.23
N SER A 407 -20.57 -3.68 -5.83
CA SER A 407 -20.64 -2.60 -6.81
C SER A 407 -19.90 -2.93 -8.11
N ASP A 408 -20.50 -2.59 -9.24
CA ASP A 408 -19.86 -2.64 -10.56
C ASP A 408 -19.15 -1.32 -10.91
N SER A 409 -19.26 -0.30 -10.05
CA SER A 409 -18.68 1.02 -10.29
C SER A 409 -17.18 1.05 -10.06
N LYS A 410 -16.49 2.01 -10.67
CA LYS A 410 -15.07 2.23 -10.42
C LYS A 410 -14.90 3.07 -9.15
N VAL A 411 -14.19 2.51 -8.17
CA VAL A 411 -13.90 3.18 -6.90
C VAL A 411 -12.75 4.16 -7.07
N LEU A 412 -12.89 5.33 -6.45
CA LEU A 412 -11.92 6.41 -6.43
C LEU A 412 -11.51 6.76 -5.00
N ILE A 413 -10.30 7.26 -4.86
CA ILE A 413 -9.70 7.59 -3.57
C ILE A 413 -8.90 8.89 -3.64
N LYS A 414 -8.87 9.65 -2.53
CA LYS A 414 -7.96 10.77 -2.32
C LYS A 414 -7.51 10.81 -0.86
N LEU A 415 -6.20 10.85 -0.63
CA LEU A 415 -5.61 10.94 0.69
C LEU A 415 -5.22 12.38 1.00
N TYR A 416 -5.52 12.83 2.21
CA TYR A 416 -5.13 14.14 2.71
C TYR A 416 -4.11 13.99 3.81
N GLY A 417 -2.95 14.60 3.63
CA GLY A 417 -1.79 14.45 4.50
C GLY A 417 -1.32 15.75 5.11
N GLU A 418 -0.39 15.65 6.04
CA GLU A 418 0.26 16.80 6.68
C GLU A 418 1.19 17.58 5.74
N LYS A 419 1.86 16.88 4.81
CA LYS A 419 2.82 17.46 3.85
C LYS A 419 2.18 17.81 2.50
N GLY A 420 0.97 17.33 2.23
CA GLY A 420 0.26 17.54 0.97
C GLY A 420 -0.92 16.58 0.83
N ASP A 421 -1.64 16.69 -0.29
CA ASP A 421 -2.77 15.82 -0.62
C ASP A 421 -2.48 15.11 -1.94
N THR A 422 -2.94 13.87 -2.08
CA THR A 422 -2.88 13.16 -3.36
C THR A 422 -3.91 13.72 -4.34
N LYS A 423 -3.81 13.36 -5.63
CA LYS A 423 -4.93 13.55 -6.53
C LYS A 423 -6.06 12.55 -6.19
N LYS A 424 -7.28 12.88 -6.62
CA LYS A 424 -8.37 11.91 -6.70
C LYS A 424 -8.07 10.95 -7.84
N GLU A 425 -7.86 9.68 -7.53
CA GLU A 425 -7.45 8.65 -8.48
C GLU A 425 -8.35 7.41 -8.38
N PHE A 426 -8.51 6.70 -9.51
CA PHE A 426 -9.25 5.45 -9.55
C PHE A 426 -8.36 4.30 -9.08
N LEU A 427 -8.96 3.38 -8.33
CA LEU A 427 -8.34 2.11 -7.95
C LEU A 427 -8.56 1.12 -9.09
N LEU A 428 -7.57 1.01 -9.97
CA LEU A 428 -7.71 0.33 -11.26
C LEU A 428 -7.38 -1.15 -11.22
N VAL A 429 -6.33 -1.52 -10.49
CA VAL A 429 -5.74 -2.86 -10.53
C VAL A 429 -5.45 -3.31 -9.10
N SER A 430 -6.08 -4.41 -8.67
CA SER A 430 -5.91 -4.92 -7.32
C SER A 430 -4.63 -5.75 -7.18
N ASP A 431 -3.88 -5.58 -6.10
CA ASP A 431 -2.65 -6.32 -5.80
C ASP A 431 -2.88 -7.81 -5.54
N ASN A 432 -4.11 -8.19 -5.12
CA ASN A 432 -4.52 -9.60 -4.96
C ASN A 432 -5.14 -10.21 -6.23
N ASP A 433 -4.95 -9.56 -7.38
CA ASP A 433 -5.27 -10.03 -8.74
C ASP A 433 -6.68 -10.61 -8.92
N LEU A 434 -7.68 -9.86 -8.43
CA LEU A 434 -9.08 -10.27 -8.51
C LEU A 434 -9.66 -9.95 -9.88
N GLY A 435 -10.39 -10.89 -10.50
CA GLY A 435 -11.08 -10.65 -11.76
C GLY A 435 -12.32 -9.74 -11.68
N ASN A 436 -12.84 -9.52 -10.47
CA ASN A 436 -13.96 -8.63 -10.17
C ASN A 436 -13.69 -7.95 -8.82
N TYR A 437 -13.99 -6.66 -8.71
CA TYR A 437 -13.70 -5.89 -7.50
C TYR A 437 -14.95 -5.62 -6.68
N PHE A 438 -14.75 -5.35 -5.38
CA PHE A 438 -15.77 -4.82 -4.47
C PHE A 438 -16.99 -5.72 -4.32
N GLU A 439 -16.75 -7.03 -4.23
CA GLU A 439 -17.81 -8.01 -4.00
C GLU A 439 -18.19 -8.12 -2.53
N ARG A 440 -19.45 -8.46 -2.25
CA ARG A 440 -19.99 -8.65 -0.89
C ARG A 440 -19.03 -9.44 0.00
N GLY A 441 -18.68 -8.86 1.16
CA GLY A 441 -17.80 -9.45 2.17
C GLY A 441 -16.32 -9.59 1.79
N ARG A 442 -15.93 -9.17 0.57
CA ARG A 442 -14.56 -9.28 0.06
C ARG A 442 -13.67 -8.14 0.58
N ILE A 443 -12.37 -8.42 0.60
CA ILE A 443 -11.31 -7.43 0.79
C ILE A 443 -10.54 -7.31 -0.53
N ASP A 444 -10.53 -6.11 -1.08
CA ASP A 444 -9.81 -5.73 -2.29
C ASP A 444 -8.58 -4.90 -1.86
N ILE A 445 -7.40 -5.23 -2.38
CA ILE A 445 -6.13 -4.60 -1.98
C ILE A 445 -5.55 -3.83 -3.15
N PHE A 446 -5.12 -2.60 -2.92
CA PHE A 446 -4.53 -1.72 -3.93
C PHE A 446 -3.32 -0.99 -3.35
N THR A 447 -2.35 -0.66 -4.19
CA THR A 447 -1.23 0.19 -3.80
C THR A 447 -1.28 1.52 -4.57
N LEU A 448 -1.31 2.62 -3.83
CA LEU A 448 -1.07 3.96 -4.38
C LEU A 448 0.39 4.32 -4.16
N ASP A 449 1.16 4.53 -5.22
CA ASP A 449 2.57 4.96 -5.14
C ASP A 449 2.70 6.45 -5.50
N THR A 450 3.01 7.29 -4.51
CA THR A 450 3.06 8.75 -4.68
C THR A 450 4.02 9.37 -3.67
N MET A 451 4.24 10.69 -3.76
CA MET A 451 5.04 11.43 -2.79
C MET A 451 4.62 11.19 -1.33
N ASP A 452 5.57 11.36 -0.40
CA ASP A 452 5.29 11.31 1.03
C ASP A 452 4.38 12.48 1.47
N ILE A 453 3.09 12.20 1.70
CA ILE A 453 2.11 13.15 2.20
C ILE A 453 2.17 13.30 3.73
N GLY A 454 3.09 12.60 4.40
CA GLY A 454 3.21 12.60 5.86
C GLY A 454 2.05 11.89 6.55
N LYS A 455 1.67 12.36 7.74
CA LYS A 455 0.58 11.74 8.50
C LYS A 455 -0.76 11.94 7.78
N ILE A 456 -1.49 10.85 7.50
CA ILE A 456 -2.84 10.94 6.94
C ILE A 456 -3.77 11.61 7.96
N GLN A 457 -4.43 12.69 7.53
CA GLN A 457 -5.40 13.44 8.31
C GLN A 457 -6.82 12.94 8.06
N ARG A 458 -7.14 12.62 6.81
CA ARG A 458 -8.45 12.14 6.35
C ARG A 458 -8.34 11.48 4.97
N LEU A 459 -9.40 10.79 4.59
CA LEU A 459 -9.54 10.05 3.34
C LEU A 459 -10.86 10.46 2.68
N LEU A 460 -10.85 10.70 1.37
CA LEU A 460 -12.06 10.73 0.55
C LEU A 460 -12.11 9.44 -0.27
N ILE A 461 -13.25 8.78 -0.24
CA ILE A 461 -13.51 7.55 -1.01
C ILE A 461 -14.90 7.62 -1.63
N GLY A 462 -15.04 7.09 -2.84
CA GLY A 462 -16.30 7.10 -3.57
C GLY A 462 -16.25 6.25 -4.83
N HIS A 463 -17.24 6.39 -5.70
CA HIS A 463 -17.30 5.69 -6.98
C HIS A 463 -17.92 6.56 -8.08
N ASP A 464 -17.75 6.17 -9.35
CA ASP A 464 -18.26 6.90 -10.52
C ASP A 464 -19.78 6.72 -10.77
N ASN A 465 -20.43 5.84 -10.01
CA ASN A 465 -21.84 5.52 -10.13
C ASN A 465 -22.24 5.01 -11.54
N VAL A 466 -21.33 4.30 -12.20
CA VAL A 466 -21.59 3.63 -13.48
C VAL A 466 -21.87 2.15 -13.23
N GLY A 467 -22.73 1.53 -14.06
CA GLY A 467 -23.09 0.11 -13.98
C GLY A 467 -24.55 -0.12 -13.61
N LEU A 468 -25.01 -1.38 -13.73
CA LEU A 468 -26.38 -1.77 -13.39
C LEU A 468 -26.59 -1.84 -11.87
N ARG A 469 -25.54 -2.14 -11.10
CA ARG A 469 -25.50 -2.11 -9.64
C ARG A 469 -24.40 -1.18 -9.16
N ALA A 470 -24.65 0.12 -9.31
CA ALA A 470 -23.69 1.14 -8.94
C ALA A 470 -23.59 1.34 -7.41
N GLY A 471 -24.67 1.10 -6.67
CA GLY A 471 -24.71 1.17 -5.22
C GLY A 471 -23.65 0.30 -4.57
N TRP A 472 -23.02 0.81 -3.52
CA TRP A 472 -21.93 0.14 -2.85
C TRP A 472 -22.02 0.27 -1.34
N HIS A 473 -22.02 -0.85 -0.61
CA HIS A 473 -21.89 -0.78 0.83
C HIS A 473 -20.42 -0.90 1.25
N LEU A 474 -19.81 0.23 1.63
CA LEU A 474 -18.45 0.27 2.13
C LEU A 474 -18.43 -0.01 3.64
N ALA A 475 -17.78 -1.11 4.05
CA ALA A 475 -17.63 -1.46 5.47
C ALA A 475 -16.48 -0.69 6.12
N SER A 476 -15.26 -0.84 5.59
CA SER A 476 -14.08 -0.19 6.16
C SER A 476 -12.94 -0.07 5.15
N VAL A 477 -12.06 0.90 5.38
CA VAL A 477 -10.78 1.03 4.67
C VAL A 477 -9.64 0.95 5.69
N GLN A 478 -8.62 0.16 5.39
CA GLN A 478 -7.37 0.13 6.14
C GLN A 478 -6.23 0.56 5.22
N ILE A 479 -5.35 1.44 5.71
CA ILE A 479 -4.19 1.91 4.93
C ILE A 479 -2.91 1.60 5.70
N ASN A 480 -2.08 0.73 5.13
CA ASN A 480 -0.76 0.38 5.65
C ASN A 480 0.29 1.22 4.93
N ILE A 481 1.18 1.84 5.72
CA ILE A 481 2.30 2.65 5.21
C ILE A 481 3.58 2.13 5.88
N PRO A 482 4.22 1.07 5.33
CA PRO A 482 5.36 0.42 5.97
C PRO A 482 6.55 1.35 6.18
N VAL A 483 6.82 2.26 5.24
CA VAL A 483 7.88 3.29 5.36
C VAL A 483 7.66 4.23 6.55
N HIS A 484 6.41 4.45 6.96
CA HIS A 484 6.08 5.23 8.16
C HIS A 484 5.96 4.37 9.43
N GLY A 485 5.90 3.05 9.30
CA GLY A 485 5.59 2.13 10.40
C GLY A 485 4.19 2.34 10.97
N LYS A 486 3.21 2.69 10.12
CA LYS A 486 1.85 3.01 10.57
C LYS A 486 0.76 2.31 9.76
N MET A 487 -0.32 1.95 10.45
CA MET A 487 -1.56 1.43 9.90
C MET A 487 -2.73 2.30 10.36
N TYR A 488 -3.54 2.79 9.43
CA TYR A 488 -4.70 3.66 9.69
C TYR A 488 -5.98 2.88 9.45
N ASN A 489 -6.94 2.99 10.38
CA ASN A 489 -8.24 2.34 10.26
C ASN A 489 -9.39 3.35 10.08
N PHE A 490 -10.14 3.22 9.00
CA PHE A 490 -11.28 4.05 8.62
C PHE A 490 -12.55 3.20 8.58
N PRO A 491 -13.28 3.06 9.70
CA PRO A 491 -14.58 2.42 9.70
C PRO A 491 -15.60 3.34 8.99
N CYS A 492 -16.35 2.79 8.04
CA CYS A 492 -17.32 3.52 7.23
C CYS A 492 -18.75 3.05 7.51
N ASN A 493 -19.00 1.74 7.35
CA ASN A 493 -20.31 1.07 7.49
C ASN A 493 -21.47 1.89 6.90
N ARG A 494 -21.41 2.16 5.59
CA ARG A 494 -22.41 3.00 4.92
C ARG A 494 -22.59 2.61 3.46
N TRP A 495 -23.81 2.76 2.96
CA TRP A 495 -24.11 2.79 1.54
C TRP A 495 -23.62 4.09 0.87
N LEU A 496 -22.91 3.92 -0.23
CA LEU A 496 -22.60 4.94 -1.23
C LEU A 496 -23.46 4.62 -2.45
N ASP A 497 -24.57 5.33 -2.58
CA ASP A 497 -25.55 5.13 -3.66
C ASP A 497 -26.32 6.45 -3.84
N LYS A 498 -26.74 6.76 -5.07
CA LYS A 498 -27.63 7.90 -5.36
C LYS A 498 -29.07 7.66 -4.89
N ASN A 499 -29.49 6.41 -4.79
CA ASN A 499 -30.85 6.02 -4.46
C ASN A 499 -31.01 5.53 -3.01
N GLU A 500 -29.90 5.30 -2.28
CA GLU A 500 -29.92 4.86 -0.89
C GLU A 500 -29.18 5.84 0.03
N ALA A 501 -29.34 5.67 1.34
CA ALA A 501 -28.72 6.52 2.38
C ALA A 501 -28.94 8.02 2.11
N ASP A 502 -27.86 8.81 2.02
CA ASP A 502 -27.89 10.26 1.76
C ASP A 502 -27.75 10.64 0.28
N GLY A 503 -27.92 9.68 -0.64
CA GLY A 503 -27.81 9.93 -2.08
C GLY A 503 -26.38 10.25 -2.55
N LYS A 504 -25.39 10.09 -1.68
CA LYS A 504 -23.99 10.39 -1.97
C LYS A 504 -23.25 9.14 -2.41
N VAL A 505 -22.43 9.33 -3.43
CA VAL A 505 -21.54 8.30 -4.00
C VAL A 505 -20.09 8.50 -3.57
N GLU A 506 -19.83 9.50 -2.72
CA GLU A 506 -18.53 9.83 -2.16
C GLU A 506 -18.66 10.34 -0.73
N ILE A 507 -17.70 9.97 0.12
CA ILE A 507 -17.63 10.39 1.53
C ILE A 507 -16.20 10.75 1.92
N GLU A 508 -16.11 11.63 2.91
CA GLU A 508 -14.87 11.96 3.59
C GLU A 508 -14.89 11.32 4.99
N VAL A 509 -13.86 10.54 5.30
CA VAL A 509 -13.72 9.78 6.55
C VAL A 509 -12.39 10.10 7.23
N TYR A 510 -12.40 10.01 8.56
CA TYR A 510 -11.26 10.30 9.42
C TYR A 510 -10.77 9.02 10.09
N PRO A 511 -9.46 8.87 10.34
CA PRO A 511 -8.95 7.66 10.96
C PRO A 511 -9.45 7.56 12.40
N SER A 512 -10.02 6.40 12.74
CA SER A 512 -10.49 6.09 14.10
C SER A 512 -9.34 5.65 15.02
N GLU A 513 -8.40 4.89 14.47
CA GLU A 513 -7.26 4.30 15.16
C GLU A 513 -6.04 4.33 14.24
N ILE A 514 -4.86 4.56 14.84
CA ILE A 514 -3.57 4.52 14.16
C ILE A 514 -2.67 3.58 14.96
N MET A 515 -2.36 2.42 14.38
CA MET A 515 -1.49 1.43 15.00
C MET A 515 -0.06 1.57 14.46
N THR A 516 0.92 1.26 15.31
CA THR A 516 2.32 1.14 14.90
C THR A 516 2.57 -0.26 14.37
N ILE A 517 3.12 -0.36 13.17
CA ILE A 517 3.54 -1.62 12.54
C ILE A 517 5.07 -1.62 12.39
N GLU A 518 5.63 -2.76 11.96
CA GLU A 518 7.04 -2.82 11.59
C GLU A 518 7.35 -1.78 10.51
N LYS A 519 8.45 -1.06 10.72
CA LYS A 519 8.87 0.00 9.82
C LYS A 519 9.83 -0.59 8.79
N LEU A 520 9.42 -0.56 7.53
CA LEU A 520 10.21 -1.02 6.39
C LEU A 520 10.85 0.16 5.68
N ILE A 521 11.76 -0.11 4.74
CA ILE A 521 12.31 0.88 3.81
C ILE A 521 12.14 0.40 2.37
N ASN A 522 12.18 1.35 1.44
CA ASN A 522 12.15 1.04 0.01
C ASN A 522 13.54 0.59 -0.45
N TYR A 523 13.55 -0.50 -1.20
CA TYR A 523 14.65 -0.99 -2.01
C TYR A 523 14.25 -0.90 -3.48
N GLU A 524 15.18 -0.46 -4.33
CA GLU A 524 15.07 -0.56 -5.78
C GLU A 524 16.00 -1.67 -6.25
N VAL A 525 15.43 -2.71 -6.87
CA VAL A 525 16.17 -3.89 -7.32
C VAL A 525 16.04 -3.96 -8.83
N CYS A 526 17.12 -3.71 -9.55
CA CYS A 526 17.21 -3.88 -10.99
C CYS A 526 17.95 -5.18 -11.29
N ILE A 527 17.34 -6.04 -12.11
CA ILE A 527 17.88 -7.30 -12.57
C ILE A 527 18.05 -7.23 -14.08
N VAL A 528 19.18 -7.73 -14.58
CA VAL A 528 19.42 -7.89 -16.01
C VAL A 528 19.57 -9.38 -16.30
N THR A 529 18.75 -9.88 -17.22
CA THR A 529 18.88 -11.22 -17.78
C THR A 529 19.75 -11.13 -19.02
N GLY A 530 20.76 -12.00 -19.15
CA GLY A 530 21.74 -11.88 -20.24
C GLY A 530 21.13 -12.11 -21.63
N ASP A 531 21.76 -11.54 -22.66
CA ASP A 531 21.36 -11.73 -24.06
C ASP A 531 22.04 -12.96 -24.69
N VAL A 532 21.89 -14.12 -24.05
CA VAL A 532 22.36 -15.41 -24.56
C VAL A 532 21.20 -16.36 -24.86
N ARG A 533 21.44 -17.37 -25.70
CA ARG A 533 20.39 -18.31 -26.11
C ARG A 533 19.84 -19.02 -24.86
N ASN A 534 18.51 -19.04 -24.72
CA ASN A 534 17.77 -19.63 -23.59
C ASN A 534 18.07 -19.00 -22.23
N ALA A 535 18.52 -17.74 -22.18
CA ALA A 535 18.84 -17.06 -20.92
C ALA A 535 17.65 -16.81 -20.00
N GLY A 536 16.43 -16.74 -20.55
CA GLY A 536 15.24 -16.37 -19.79
C GLY A 536 14.64 -17.52 -19.01
N THR A 537 13.92 -17.21 -17.93
CA THR A 537 13.31 -18.20 -17.04
C THR A 537 11.83 -17.91 -16.77
N ASN A 538 11.05 -18.97 -16.58
CA ASN A 538 9.67 -18.91 -16.10
C ASN A 538 9.53 -19.28 -14.61
N ALA A 539 10.66 -19.57 -13.95
CA ALA A 539 10.68 -19.93 -12.54
C ALA A 539 10.44 -18.71 -11.65
N ASN A 540 10.00 -18.94 -10.41
CA ASN A 540 9.79 -17.83 -9.48
C ASN A 540 11.15 -17.37 -8.92
N VAL A 541 11.63 -16.23 -9.39
CA VAL A 541 12.87 -15.60 -8.90
C VAL A 541 12.63 -14.95 -7.54
N PHE A 542 13.58 -15.16 -6.64
CA PHE A 542 13.57 -14.61 -5.30
C PHE A 542 14.96 -14.10 -4.90
N MET A 543 14.98 -13.17 -3.94
CA MET A 543 16.19 -12.61 -3.38
C MET A 543 16.07 -12.43 -1.86
N GLN A 544 17.18 -12.48 -1.15
CA GLN A 544 17.26 -12.12 0.25
C GLN A 544 18.49 -11.24 0.47
N VAL A 545 18.32 -10.16 1.22
CA VAL A 545 19.35 -9.14 1.40
C VAL A 545 19.93 -9.23 2.80
N TYR A 546 21.25 -9.12 2.93
CA TYR A 546 21.97 -9.25 4.19
C TYR A 546 22.85 -8.02 4.45
N GLY A 547 22.78 -7.54 5.69
CA GLY A 547 23.56 -6.40 6.16
C GLY A 547 23.85 -6.47 7.66
N ASP A 548 24.49 -5.42 8.17
CA ASP A 548 24.96 -5.35 9.57
C ASP A 548 23.84 -5.23 10.61
N LEU A 549 22.60 -4.92 10.20
CA LEU A 549 21.43 -4.92 11.07
C LEU A 549 20.58 -6.20 10.97
N GLY A 550 20.92 -7.13 10.08
CA GLY A 550 20.23 -8.40 9.91
C GLY A 550 20.04 -8.79 8.44
N LYS A 551 18.94 -9.50 8.18
CA LYS A 551 18.54 -9.92 6.83
C LYS A 551 17.08 -9.57 6.58
N THR A 552 16.71 -9.40 5.32
CA THR A 552 15.29 -9.32 4.94
C THR A 552 14.65 -10.70 5.00
N GLU A 553 13.34 -10.73 4.93
CA GLU A 553 12.57 -11.88 4.45
C GLU A 553 12.98 -12.26 3.01
N VAL A 554 12.51 -13.41 2.54
CA VAL A 554 12.69 -13.82 1.14
C VAL A 554 11.77 -12.98 0.26
N LEU A 555 12.38 -12.12 -0.55
CA LEU A 555 11.72 -11.19 -1.45
C LEU A 555 11.41 -11.91 -2.76
N ILE A 556 10.13 -12.06 -3.08
CA ILE A 556 9.73 -12.58 -4.39
C ILE A 556 9.78 -11.44 -5.40
N LEU A 557 10.57 -11.62 -6.45
CA LEU A 557 10.78 -10.60 -7.47
C LEU A 557 9.90 -10.97 -8.67
N LYS A 558 8.68 -10.46 -8.67
CA LYS A 558 7.72 -10.67 -9.74
C LYS A 558 6.82 -9.46 -9.90
N ASN A 559 6.34 -9.25 -11.12
CA ASN A 559 5.27 -8.32 -11.40
C ASN A 559 4.29 -8.96 -12.40
N ARG A 560 3.41 -8.19 -13.04
CA ARG A 560 2.38 -8.68 -13.97
C ARG A 560 2.92 -9.01 -15.36
N SER A 561 4.08 -8.45 -15.70
CA SER A 561 4.76 -8.77 -16.95
C SER A 561 5.30 -10.20 -16.92
N ASN A 562 5.57 -10.72 -18.11
CA ASN A 562 6.42 -11.89 -18.25
C ASN A 562 7.88 -11.45 -17.95
N ASN A 563 8.35 -11.74 -16.73
CA ASN A 563 9.66 -11.29 -16.24
C ASN A 563 10.80 -12.20 -16.72
N TYR A 564 12.03 -11.66 -16.67
CA TYR A 564 13.27 -12.41 -16.87
C TYR A 564 13.40 -12.99 -18.28
N GLU A 565 12.92 -12.24 -19.26
CA GLU A 565 13.10 -12.58 -20.66
C GLU A 565 14.55 -12.33 -21.10
N ARG A 566 14.99 -13.04 -22.13
CA ARG A 566 16.35 -12.91 -22.65
C ARG A 566 16.66 -11.45 -23.01
N GLY A 567 17.77 -10.92 -22.47
CA GLY A 567 18.22 -9.55 -22.71
C GLY A 567 17.34 -8.47 -22.08
N ALA A 568 16.37 -8.85 -21.26
CA ALA A 568 15.49 -7.93 -20.57
C ALA A 568 16.12 -7.40 -19.28
N SER A 569 15.61 -6.24 -18.87
CA SER A 569 15.97 -5.59 -17.63
C SER A 569 14.69 -5.24 -16.88
N GLU A 570 14.56 -5.76 -15.66
CA GLU A 570 13.40 -5.58 -14.80
C GLU A 570 13.78 -4.80 -13.55
N THR A 571 12.97 -3.83 -13.15
CA THR A 571 13.18 -3.06 -11.92
C THR A 571 12.00 -3.20 -10.98
N PHE A 572 12.26 -3.64 -9.75
CA PHE A 572 11.28 -3.85 -8.70
C PHE A 572 11.45 -2.81 -7.59
N LYS A 573 10.32 -2.32 -7.08
CA LYS A 573 10.27 -1.61 -5.79
C LYS A 573 9.89 -2.64 -4.73
N ILE A 574 10.72 -2.79 -3.72
CA ILE A 574 10.51 -3.75 -2.63
C ILE A 574 10.49 -3.01 -1.30
N GLU A 575 9.48 -3.26 -0.48
CA GLU A 575 9.40 -2.76 0.89
C GLU A 575 9.82 -3.87 1.84
N ALA A 576 10.97 -3.71 2.50
CA ALA A 576 11.55 -4.74 3.37
C ALA A 576 12.30 -4.11 4.57
N ALA A 577 12.71 -4.94 5.53
CA ALA A 577 13.44 -4.48 6.71
C ALA A 577 14.75 -3.76 6.35
N ASP A 578 15.10 -2.69 7.09
CA ASP A 578 16.39 -2.00 6.91
C ASP A 578 17.53 -2.85 7.46
N VAL A 579 18.27 -3.50 6.55
CA VAL A 579 19.43 -4.33 6.90
C VAL A 579 20.71 -3.52 7.19
N GLY A 580 20.66 -2.18 7.15
CA GLY A 580 21.82 -1.33 7.38
C GLY A 580 22.83 -1.40 6.24
N LYS A 581 24.13 -1.49 6.53
CA LYS A 581 25.16 -1.60 5.49
C LYS A 581 25.15 -3.02 4.91
N LEU A 582 24.90 -3.10 3.60
CA LEU A 582 24.77 -4.35 2.86
C LEU A 582 26.16 -4.99 2.64
N TYR A 583 26.23 -6.32 2.76
CA TYR A 583 27.45 -7.07 2.45
C TYR A 583 27.23 -8.29 1.56
N LYS A 584 26.01 -8.87 1.52
CA LYS A 584 25.68 -9.91 0.53
C LYS A 584 24.20 -9.90 0.15
N ILE A 585 23.91 -10.47 -1.00
CA ILE A 585 22.57 -10.93 -1.37
C ILE A 585 22.61 -12.43 -1.66
N ARG A 586 21.48 -13.10 -1.43
CA ARG A 586 21.21 -14.43 -1.99
C ARG A 586 20.15 -14.25 -3.05
N ILE A 587 20.37 -14.76 -4.25
CA ILE A 587 19.41 -14.68 -5.36
C ILE A 587 19.31 -16.04 -6.05
N GLY A 588 18.12 -16.40 -6.49
CA GLY A 588 17.87 -17.66 -7.18
C GLY A 588 16.43 -17.81 -7.61
N HIS A 589 16.07 -19.01 -8.06
CA HIS A 589 14.70 -19.36 -8.46
C HIS A 589 14.31 -20.75 -7.95
N ASP A 590 13.03 -21.07 -8.01
CA ASP A 590 12.46 -22.31 -7.44
C ASP A 590 12.52 -23.53 -8.37
N GLY A 591 13.17 -23.41 -9.54
CA GLY A 591 13.26 -24.48 -10.55
C GLY A 591 11.92 -24.88 -11.18
N SER A 592 10.87 -24.08 -11.02
CA SER A 592 9.56 -24.37 -11.61
C SER A 592 9.46 -23.93 -13.08
N GLY A 593 8.54 -24.56 -13.84
CA GLY A 593 8.30 -24.23 -15.24
C GLY A 593 9.14 -25.02 -16.24
N ILE A 594 8.84 -24.86 -17.53
CA ILE A 594 9.64 -25.44 -18.62
C ILE A 594 10.73 -24.43 -18.97
N GLY A 595 11.99 -24.88 -19.02
CA GLY A 595 13.13 -23.98 -19.23
C GLY A 595 13.34 -23.07 -18.02
N ASP A 596 13.50 -23.67 -16.85
CA ASP A 596 13.72 -22.98 -15.58
C ASP A 596 15.12 -22.36 -15.47
N GLY A 597 16.08 -22.83 -16.28
CA GLY A 597 17.43 -22.29 -16.33
C GLY A 597 17.47 -20.81 -16.66
N TRP A 598 18.23 -20.05 -15.88
CA TRP A 598 18.28 -18.59 -15.96
C TRP A 598 19.73 -18.11 -16.07
N PHE A 599 20.02 -17.23 -17.02
CA PHE A 599 21.32 -16.57 -17.09
C PHE A 599 21.24 -15.17 -16.48
N LEU A 600 21.74 -15.06 -15.25
CA LEU A 600 21.78 -13.81 -14.52
C LEU A 600 23.03 -13.01 -14.90
N GLU A 601 22.83 -11.87 -15.57
CA GLU A 601 23.90 -10.97 -16.02
C GLU A 601 24.36 -10.07 -14.86
N SER A 602 23.43 -9.30 -14.30
CA SER A 602 23.74 -8.36 -13.22
C SER A 602 22.53 -8.06 -12.33
N VAL A 603 22.83 -7.65 -11.09
CA VAL A 603 21.86 -7.12 -10.14
C VAL A 603 22.37 -5.76 -9.65
N THR A 604 21.51 -4.75 -9.64
CA THR A 604 21.78 -3.46 -9.00
C THR A 604 20.73 -3.24 -7.91
N LEU A 605 21.18 -3.07 -6.67
CA LEU A 605 20.32 -2.80 -5.53
C LEU A 605 20.60 -1.40 -5.01
N LYS A 606 19.56 -0.56 -4.92
CA LYS A 606 19.66 0.79 -4.37
C LYS A 606 18.78 0.94 -3.14
N LYS A 607 19.24 1.74 -2.18
CA LYS A 607 18.45 2.16 -1.02
C LYS A 607 18.86 3.56 -0.55
N MET A 608 18.02 4.17 0.28
CA MET A 608 18.40 5.41 0.97
C MET A 608 19.34 5.09 2.14
N ALA A 609 20.42 5.86 2.29
CA ALA A 609 21.39 5.67 3.36
C ALA A 609 20.74 5.77 4.74
N THR A 610 21.09 4.82 5.62
CA THR A 610 20.60 4.79 6.98
C THR A 610 21.23 5.93 7.79
N LYS A 611 20.42 6.85 8.32
CA LYS A 611 20.91 7.93 9.20
C LYS A 611 21.35 7.33 10.54
N ILE A 612 22.62 6.96 10.67
CA ILE A 612 23.18 6.50 11.96
C ILE A 612 23.13 7.68 12.94
N LYS A 613 22.24 7.59 13.94
CA LYS A 613 22.31 8.47 15.13
C LYS A 613 23.59 8.11 15.88
N GLU A 614 24.69 8.82 15.62
CA GLU A 614 25.86 8.76 16.51
C GLU A 614 25.38 9.06 17.93
N ARG A 615 25.40 8.05 18.82
CA ARG A 615 25.25 8.25 20.26
C ARG A 615 26.50 8.94 20.79
N ARG A 616 26.70 10.20 20.43
CA ARG A 616 27.64 11.08 21.13
C ARG A 616 27.15 11.17 22.58
N ARG A 617 27.94 10.63 23.51
CA ARG A 617 27.74 10.80 24.96
C ARG A 617 27.66 12.30 25.26
N LYS A 618 26.44 12.87 25.36
CA LYS A 618 26.25 14.28 25.74
C LYS A 618 26.68 14.47 27.20
N LYS A 619 27.75 15.26 27.40
CA LYS A 619 27.87 16.11 28.59
C LYS A 619 26.64 17.04 28.61
N LYS A 620 26.00 17.17 29.76
CA LYS A 620 24.83 18.04 30.01
C LYS A 620 25.05 19.44 29.43
N SER A 621 24.29 19.80 28.39
CA SER A 621 23.28 20.87 28.38
C SER A 621 22.85 21.17 26.93
N THR A 622 21.59 21.59 26.79
CA THR A 622 20.91 22.06 25.57
C THR A 622 20.46 20.94 24.60
N GLN A 623 19.16 20.67 24.64
CA GLN A 623 18.43 20.03 23.55
C GLN A 623 18.25 21.08 22.45
N GLU A 624 19.14 21.04 21.46
CA GLU A 624 18.81 21.53 20.13
C GLU A 624 18.18 20.35 19.40
N GLU A 625 16.88 20.43 19.13
CA GLU A 625 16.25 19.60 18.12
C GLU A 625 16.80 20.07 16.76
N GLU A 626 17.58 19.22 16.09
CA GLU A 626 17.93 19.45 14.69
C GLU A 626 16.65 19.43 13.87
N VAL A 627 16.20 20.62 13.45
CA VAL A 627 15.11 20.76 12.48
C VAL A 627 15.65 20.27 11.14
N GLU A 628 15.16 19.11 10.68
CA GLU A 628 15.48 18.57 9.36
C GLU A 628 15.16 19.60 8.27
N ASP A 629 16.09 19.82 7.34
CA ASP A 629 15.81 20.50 6.08
C ASP A 629 15.18 19.48 5.11
N PRO A 630 13.88 19.56 4.80
CA PRO A 630 13.21 18.62 3.90
C PRO A 630 13.72 18.70 2.45
N ASN A 631 14.56 19.69 2.10
CA ASN A 631 15.09 19.86 0.75
C ASN A 631 16.48 19.26 0.53
N LYS A 632 17.13 18.66 1.54
CA LYS A 632 18.41 17.96 1.35
C LYS A 632 18.15 16.50 0.96
N PRO A 633 18.47 16.06 -0.27
CA PRO A 633 18.27 14.67 -0.67
C PRO A 633 19.11 13.75 0.23
N GLY A 634 18.51 12.64 0.66
CA GLY A 634 19.25 11.59 1.35
C GLY A 634 20.30 11.00 0.41
N VAL A 635 21.45 10.58 0.96
CA VAL A 635 22.48 9.90 0.16
C VAL A 635 21.91 8.56 -0.29
N MET A 636 21.94 8.28 -1.59
CA MET A 636 21.55 6.99 -2.15
C MET A 636 22.76 6.06 -2.12
N GLU A 637 22.58 4.85 -1.59
CA GLU A 637 23.56 3.77 -1.64
C GLU A 637 23.21 2.87 -2.82
N VAL A 638 24.21 2.52 -3.64
CA VAL A 638 24.07 1.68 -4.83
C VAL A 638 25.04 0.52 -4.69
N TYR A 639 24.52 -0.70 -4.78
CA TYR A 639 25.27 -1.94 -4.68
C TYR A 639 25.14 -2.70 -6.01
N GLU A 640 26.26 -2.98 -6.66
CA GLU A 640 26.31 -3.65 -7.95
C GLU A 640 26.87 -5.06 -7.79
N PHE A 641 26.24 -6.03 -8.47
CA PHE A 641 26.61 -7.44 -8.47
C PHE A 641 26.64 -7.95 -9.90
N THR A 642 27.75 -8.57 -10.32
CA THR A 642 27.97 -9.00 -11.71
C THR A 642 28.30 -10.50 -11.81
N PRO A 643 27.34 -11.37 -11.46
CA PRO A 643 27.57 -12.82 -11.38
C PRO A 643 27.92 -13.45 -12.74
N HIS A 644 27.32 -12.97 -13.84
CA HIS A 644 27.54 -13.46 -15.22
C HIS A 644 27.58 -14.99 -15.34
N ARG A 645 26.51 -15.66 -14.89
CA ARG A 645 26.49 -17.13 -14.78
C ARG A 645 25.09 -17.71 -14.93
N TRP A 646 25.06 -19.02 -15.20
CA TRP A 646 23.83 -19.78 -15.18
C TRP A 646 23.41 -20.13 -13.74
N LEU A 647 22.11 -19.99 -13.49
CA LEU A 647 21.39 -20.58 -12.38
C LEU A 647 20.42 -21.58 -13.01
N ALA A 648 20.84 -22.84 -13.12
CA ALA A 648 20.13 -23.88 -13.85
C ALA A 648 20.54 -25.25 -13.34
N SER A 649 19.66 -26.26 -13.43
CA SER A 649 19.95 -27.61 -12.91
C SER A 649 20.77 -28.47 -13.89
N ASP A 650 20.84 -28.07 -15.15
CA ASP A 650 21.48 -28.78 -16.26
C ASP A 650 22.72 -28.06 -16.83
N GLU A 651 22.95 -26.80 -16.49
CA GLU A 651 24.11 -26.00 -16.91
C GLU A 651 25.11 -25.73 -15.75
N GLU A 652 26.34 -25.36 -16.11
CA GLU A 652 27.43 -24.95 -15.21
C GLU A 652 27.61 -25.83 -13.95
N ASP A 653 27.43 -25.27 -12.75
CA ASP A 653 27.61 -25.95 -11.47
C ASP A 653 26.34 -26.60 -10.92
N LYS A 654 25.22 -26.49 -11.67
CA LYS A 654 23.91 -27.04 -11.36
C LYS A 654 23.20 -26.43 -10.15
N GLU A 655 23.60 -25.23 -9.75
CA GLU A 655 23.01 -24.49 -8.65
C GLU A 655 21.93 -23.51 -9.16
N LEU A 656 20.77 -23.48 -8.52
CA LEU A 656 19.66 -22.56 -8.84
C LEU A 656 19.70 -21.28 -8.00
N VAL A 657 20.59 -21.24 -7.01
CA VAL A 657 20.71 -20.18 -6.01
C VAL A 657 22.17 -19.86 -5.80
N THR A 658 22.50 -18.58 -5.71
CA THR A 658 23.87 -18.12 -5.46
C THR A 658 23.92 -16.98 -4.44
N GLU A 659 25.06 -16.82 -3.78
CA GLU A 659 25.35 -15.70 -2.88
C GLU A 659 26.31 -14.74 -3.56
N LEU A 660 25.95 -13.45 -3.62
CA LEU A 660 26.71 -12.41 -4.30
C LEU A 660 27.15 -11.32 -3.32
N ILE A 661 28.36 -10.80 -3.52
CA ILE A 661 28.97 -9.71 -2.75
C ILE A 661 29.00 -8.48 -3.66
N PRO A 662 28.78 -7.26 -3.14
CA PRO A 662 28.83 -6.06 -3.96
C PRO A 662 30.26 -5.72 -4.42
N GLU A 663 30.40 -5.18 -5.63
CA GLU A 663 31.69 -4.87 -6.27
C GLU A 663 32.55 -3.83 -5.53
N ASP A 664 31.91 -2.88 -4.85
CA ASP A 664 32.54 -1.77 -4.13
C ASP A 664 33.21 -2.20 -2.80
N GLY A 665 33.35 -3.51 -2.60
CA GLY A 665 34.19 -4.11 -1.58
C GLY A 665 33.50 -4.11 -0.22
N SER A 666 32.61 -5.09 -0.02
CA SER A 666 32.37 -5.55 1.35
C SER A 666 33.71 -6.00 1.96
N GLN A 667 33.99 -5.67 3.22
CA GLN A 667 35.19 -6.17 3.91
C GLN A 667 35.15 -7.69 4.15
N LEU A 668 34.09 -8.37 3.71
CA LEU A 668 33.89 -9.80 3.91
C LEU A 668 34.36 -10.54 2.66
N GLU A 669 35.16 -11.56 2.90
CA GLU A 669 35.71 -12.44 1.86
C GLU A 669 34.95 -13.78 1.90
N ALA A 670 35.02 -14.52 0.78
CA ALA A 670 34.59 -15.90 0.78
C ALA A 670 35.39 -16.71 1.82
N ASN A 671 34.69 -17.51 2.61
CA ASN A 671 35.24 -18.44 3.58
C ASN A 671 34.84 -19.87 3.21
N SER A 672 35.64 -20.83 3.68
CA SER A 672 35.38 -22.25 3.53
C SER A 672 35.19 -22.88 4.91
N TYR A 673 34.07 -23.56 5.10
CA TYR A 673 33.76 -24.30 6.32
C TYR A 673 33.91 -25.79 6.01
N GLU A 674 34.83 -26.44 6.71
CA GLU A 674 34.96 -27.89 6.64
C GLU A 674 34.00 -28.52 7.66
N VAL A 675 33.01 -29.24 7.16
CA VAL A 675 31.90 -29.80 7.94
C VAL A 675 32.11 -31.30 8.09
N HIS A 676 32.30 -31.76 9.32
CA HIS A 676 32.40 -33.17 9.66
C HIS A 676 31.06 -33.61 10.24
N VAL A 677 30.38 -34.51 9.54
CA VAL A 677 29.13 -35.12 10.00
C VAL A 677 29.44 -36.51 10.55
N ILE A 678 29.18 -36.72 11.85
CA ILE A 678 29.46 -37.98 12.53
C ILE A 678 28.15 -38.72 12.76
N THR A 679 27.96 -39.83 12.04
CA THR A 679 26.84 -40.76 12.27
C THR A 679 27.17 -41.66 13.45
N GLY A 680 26.23 -41.85 14.37
CA GLY A 680 26.48 -42.64 15.58
C GLY A 680 26.64 -44.14 15.35
N ILE A 681 26.99 -44.86 16.41
CA ILE A 681 27.30 -46.29 16.38
C ILE A 681 26.13 -47.20 16.79
N VAL A 682 24.93 -46.65 17.00
CA VAL A 682 23.74 -47.45 17.35
C VAL A 682 23.34 -48.37 16.19
N TRP A 683 22.56 -49.41 16.47
CA TRP A 683 22.10 -50.32 15.42
C TRP A 683 21.11 -49.58 14.50
N GLY A 684 21.30 -49.68 13.18
CA GLY A 684 20.48 -48.97 12.19
C GLY A 684 20.78 -47.48 12.02
N ALA A 685 21.92 -46.98 12.51
CA ALA A 685 22.21 -45.54 12.55
C ALA A 685 22.41 -44.85 11.19
N GLY A 686 22.75 -45.61 10.13
CA GLY A 686 23.07 -45.05 8.81
C GLY A 686 21.83 -44.76 7.97
N THR A 687 21.94 -43.81 7.04
CA THR A 687 20.81 -43.37 6.20
C THR A 687 21.15 -43.34 4.72
N ASP A 688 20.16 -43.71 3.90
CA ASP A 688 20.20 -43.59 2.44
C ASP A 688 19.55 -42.28 1.94
N ALA A 689 19.01 -41.46 2.85
CA ALA A 689 18.31 -40.22 2.51
C ALA A 689 19.28 -39.10 2.11
N ASN A 690 18.77 -38.09 1.39
CA ASN A 690 19.56 -36.91 1.09
C ASN A 690 19.63 -36.02 2.34
N VAL A 691 20.84 -35.59 2.69
CA VAL A 691 21.09 -34.77 3.88
C VAL A 691 21.45 -33.34 3.50
N TYR A 692 20.87 -32.39 4.23
CA TYR A 692 21.00 -30.96 3.99
C TYR A 692 21.41 -30.22 5.26
N LEU A 693 22.30 -29.24 5.12
CA LEU A 693 22.84 -28.44 6.21
C LEU A 693 22.68 -26.94 5.93
N SER A 694 22.28 -26.18 6.94
CA SER A 694 22.37 -24.71 6.97
C SER A 694 23.23 -24.28 8.16
N ILE A 695 24.20 -23.40 7.94
CA ILE A 695 25.09 -22.85 8.98
C ILE A 695 24.71 -21.38 9.21
N TYR A 696 24.54 -20.99 10.47
CA TYR A 696 24.15 -19.63 10.88
C TYR A 696 25.25 -19.01 11.74
N GLY A 697 25.63 -17.77 11.44
CA GLY A 697 26.55 -16.97 12.23
C GLY A 697 26.05 -15.54 12.47
N GLU A 698 26.91 -14.70 13.05
CA GLU A 698 26.59 -13.28 13.31
C GLU A 698 26.30 -12.46 12.05
N ARG A 699 26.89 -12.85 10.92
CA ARG A 699 26.82 -12.15 9.63
C ARG A 699 25.93 -12.89 8.61
N GLY A 700 24.87 -13.54 9.11
CA GLY A 700 23.89 -14.24 8.29
C GLY A 700 24.08 -15.75 8.27
N ASP A 701 23.61 -16.39 7.21
CA ASP A 701 23.58 -17.85 7.09
C ASP A 701 24.02 -18.32 5.70
N THR A 702 24.37 -19.59 5.57
CA THR A 702 24.64 -20.21 4.26
C THR A 702 23.36 -20.45 3.47
N GLY A 703 22.21 -20.55 4.14
CA GLY A 703 21.04 -21.20 3.58
C GLY A 703 21.30 -22.69 3.44
N GLU A 704 20.36 -23.39 2.82
CA GLU A 704 20.42 -24.84 2.75
C GLU A 704 21.48 -25.33 1.75
N ARG A 705 22.28 -26.32 2.15
CA ARG A 705 23.32 -26.95 1.35
C ARG A 705 23.13 -28.45 1.35
N HIS A 706 22.93 -29.03 0.17
CA HIS A 706 22.88 -30.48 0.04
C HIS A 706 24.31 -31.06 0.16
N LEU A 707 24.51 -31.91 1.16
CA LEU A 707 25.75 -32.61 1.43
C LEU A 707 26.00 -33.78 0.46
N LYS A 708 26.23 -33.48 -0.82
CA LYS A 708 26.38 -34.49 -1.90
C LYS A 708 27.78 -35.11 -1.99
N ARG A 709 28.82 -34.28 -1.81
CA ARG A 709 30.22 -34.62 -2.11
C ARG A 709 31.03 -34.67 -0.82
N SER A 710 31.31 -35.88 -0.32
CA SER A 710 32.23 -36.10 0.81
C SER A 710 33.48 -36.87 0.39
N ASN A 711 34.34 -37.13 1.37
CA ASN A 711 35.45 -38.10 1.30
C ASN A 711 34.99 -39.56 1.08
N HIS A 712 33.69 -39.85 1.15
CA HIS A 712 33.11 -41.18 0.93
C HIS A 712 32.05 -41.17 -0.18
N ILE A 713 32.00 -42.25 -0.96
CA ILE A 713 30.98 -42.42 -2.03
C ILE A 713 29.61 -42.70 -1.40
N ASN A 714 29.58 -43.68 -0.50
CA ASN A 714 28.42 -43.98 0.33
C ASN A 714 28.55 -43.21 1.65
N LYS A 715 27.59 -42.33 1.92
CA LYS A 715 27.68 -41.30 2.97
C LYS A 715 26.83 -41.70 4.16
N PHE A 716 27.13 -41.13 5.32
CA PHE A 716 26.32 -41.21 6.53
C PHE A 716 26.13 -42.62 7.08
N GLU A 717 27.08 -43.53 6.84
CA GLU A 717 27.04 -44.89 7.38
C GLU A 717 27.27 -44.93 8.89
N LYS A 718 26.81 -46.01 9.53
CA LYS A 718 26.98 -46.22 10.97
C LYS A 718 28.45 -46.06 11.41
N GLY A 719 28.71 -45.13 12.34
CA GLY A 719 30.04 -44.82 12.86
C GLY A 719 30.97 -44.10 11.89
N GLN A 720 30.47 -43.66 10.73
CA GLN A 720 31.24 -42.95 9.71
C GLN A 720 31.36 -41.46 10.05
N VAL A 721 32.48 -40.88 9.60
CA VAL A 721 32.71 -39.43 9.58
C VAL A 721 32.79 -38.98 8.13
N ASP A 722 31.77 -38.25 7.70
CA ASP A 722 31.70 -37.67 6.36
C ASP A 722 32.14 -36.21 6.40
N ILE A 723 33.14 -35.87 5.59
CA ILE A 723 33.74 -34.54 5.51
C ILE A 723 33.25 -33.84 4.25
N PHE A 724 32.64 -32.66 4.41
CA PHE A 724 32.15 -31.82 3.35
C PHE A 724 32.82 -30.45 3.39
N THR A 725 32.92 -29.80 2.24
CA THR A 725 33.38 -28.41 2.14
C THR A 725 32.20 -27.53 1.77
N VAL A 726 31.84 -26.60 2.64
CA VAL A 726 30.79 -25.61 2.41
C VAL A 726 31.43 -24.25 2.19
N GLN A 727 31.29 -23.70 1.00
CA GLN A 727 31.72 -22.34 0.69
C GLN A 727 30.57 -21.36 0.96
N ALA A 728 30.88 -20.27 1.67
CA ALA A 728 29.96 -19.17 1.92
C ALA A 728 30.73 -17.90 2.27
N ILE A 729 30.05 -16.76 2.31
CA ILE A 729 30.65 -15.54 2.85
C ILE A 729 30.95 -15.73 4.35
N ASP A 730 32.03 -15.11 4.83
CA ASP A 730 32.40 -15.14 6.24
C ASP A 730 31.22 -14.77 7.18
N LEU A 731 30.74 -15.76 7.92
CA LEU A 731 29.56 -15.72 8.77
C LEU A 731 29.88 -15.14 10.16
N GLY A 732 31.14 -14.91 10.49
CA GLY A 732 31.58 -14.56 11.84
C GLY A 732 31.38 -15.70 12.84
N GLU A 733 31.12 -15.37 14.11
CA GLU A 733 30.93 -16.40 15.13
C GLU A 733 29.68 -17.23 14.82
N LEU A 734 29.84 -18.55 14.68
CA LEU A 734 28.73 -19.47 14.38
C LEU A 734 27.79 -19.57 15.60
N LYS A 735 26.48 -19.45 15.36
CA LYS A 735 25.45 -19.42 16.40
C LYS A 735 24.60 -20.69 16.44
N LYS A 736 24.29 -21.28 15.27
CA LYS A 736 23.53 -22.54 15.16
C LYS A 736 23.78 -23.21 13.82
N VAL A 737 23.38 -24.47 13.71
CA VAL A 737 23.22 -25.20 12.45
C VAL A 737 21.83 -25.81 12.39
N ARG A 738 21.27 -25.93 11.18
CA ARG A 738 20.07 -26.73 10.91
C ARG A 738 20.46 -27.88 10.01
N ILE A 739 20.26 -29.11 10.48
CA ILE A 739 20.52 -30.33 9.72
C ILE A 739 19.19 -31.05 9.48
N ARG A 740 18.92 -31.49 8.25
CA ARG A 740 17.73 -32.28 7.92
C ARG A 740 18.03 -33.38 6.91
N GLN A 741 17.12 -34.34 6.84
CA GLN A 741 17.07 -35.36 5.79
C GLN A 741 15.68 -35.39 5.15
N ASP A 742 15.56 -35.87 3.91
CA ASP A 742 14.34 -35.79 3.09
C ASP A 742 13.47 -37.06 3.11
N ASN A 743 13.75 -37.98 4.04
CA ASN A 743 13.08 -39.27 4.20
C ASN A 743 13.13 -40.18 2.95
N SER A 744 14.01 -39.89 2.00
CA SER A 744 14.13 -40.67 0.77
C SER A 744 14.97 -41.94 0.94
N GLY A 745 14.87 -42.85 -0.03
CA GLY A 745 15.63 -44.11 -0.03
C GLY A 745 15.00 -45.23 0.82
N PRO A 746 15.59 -46.44 0.81
CA PRO A 746 15.01 -47.60 1.48
C PRO A 746 15.22 -47.62 3.00
N ASN A 747 16.25 -46.92 3.52
CA ASN A 747 16.50 -46.80 4.96
C ASN A 747 16.76 -45.33 5.33
N PRO A 748 15.71 -44.50 5.49
CA PRO A 748 15.88 -43.08 5.76
C PRO A 748 16.24 -42.77 7.22
N ALA A 749 15.98 -43.70 8.15
CA ALA A 749 16.22 -43.48 9.57
C ALA A 749 17.70 -43.18 9.86
N TRP A 750 17.99 -42.04 10.48
CA TRP A 750 19.35 -41.59 10.70
C TRP A 750 19.61 -41.27 12.16
N PHE A 751 20.68 -41.80 12.75
CA PHE A 751 21.13 -41.39 14.08
C PHE A 751 22.37 -40.50 13.96
N LEU A 752 22.15 -39.19 14.10
CA LEU A 752 23.23 -38.20 14.07
C LEU A 752 23.86 -38.07 15.46
N GLU A 753 25.16 -38.32 15.57
CA GLU A 753 25.88 -38.13 16.83
C GLU A 753 26.19 -36.65 17.06
N ARG A 754 26.90 -36.01 16.13
CA ARG A 754 27.24 -34.58 16.17
C ARG A 754 27.75 -34.07 14.83
N ILE A 755 27.83 -32.75 14.70
CA ILE A 755 28.48 -32.05 13.59
C ILE A 755 29.65 -31.24 14.16
N GLU A 756 30.80 -31.31 13.52
CA GLU A 756 31.95 -30.45 13.80
C GLU A 756 32.18 -29.53 12.60
N ILE A 757 32.36 -28.23 12.82
CA ILE A 757 32.61 -27.27 11.76
C ILE A 757 33.92 -26.56 12.03
N ILE A 758 34.85 -26.67 11.10
CA ILE A 758 36.14 -25.98 11.14
C ILE A 758 36.04 -24.76 10.21
N ASP A 759 36.13 -23.57 10.81
CA ASP A 759 36.33 -22.33 10.08
C ASP A 759 37.79 -22.27 9.61
N THR A 760 38.02 -22.39 8.29
CA THR A 760 39.38 -22.45 7.75
C THR A 760 40.12 -21.11 7.79
N LYS A 761 39.40 -19.98 8.00
CA LYS A 761 39.99 -18.64 8.07
C LYS A 761 40.36 -18.24 9.49
N GLU A 762 39.45 -18.48 10.44
CA GLU A 762 39.66 -18.16 11.86
C GLU A 762 40.30 -19.32 12.65
N GLU A 763 40.60 -20.44 11.99
CA GLU A 763 41.13 -21.69 12.56
C GLU A 763 40.36 -22.18 13.80
N SER A 764 39.06 -21.86 13.87
CA SER A 764 38.19 -22.13 15.01
C SER A 764 37.29 -23.33 14.73
N THR A 765 37.15 -24.24 15.71
CA THR A 765 36.29 -25.42 15.61
C THR A 765 35.05 -25.28 16.48
N TYR A 766 33.89 -25.45 15.88
CA TYR A 766 32.59 -25.41 16.54
C TYR A 766 31.99 -26.82 16.61
N TYR A 767 31.42 -27.17 17.76
CA TYR A 767 30.85 -28.49 17.99
C TYR A 767 29.35 -28.43 18.23
N PHE A 768 28.59 -29.17 17.43
CA PHE A 768 27.12 -29.21 17.46
C PHE A 768 26.63 -30.63 17.76
N PRO A 769 26.49 -31.01 19.05
CA PRO A 769 26.03 -32.35 19.41
C PRO A 769 24.55 -32.55 19.11
N CYS A 770 24.16 -33.75 18.66
CA CYS A 770 22.78 -34.12 18.40
C CYS A 770 22.36 -35.33 19.24
N GLN A 771 23.02 -36.48 19.05
CA GLN A 771 22.76 -37.77 19.71
C GLN A 771 21.29 -38.20 19.69
N ARG A 772 20.60 -37.97 18.57
CA ARG A 772 19.18 -38.28 18.40
C ARG A 772 18.90 -38.87 17.03
N TRP A 773 17.75 -39.53 16.92
CA TRP A 773 17.23 -39.96 15.63
C TRP A 773 16.62 -38.77 14.88
N LEU A 774 16.90 -38.72 13.58
CA LEU A 774 16.23 -37.90 12.58
C LEU A 774 15.45 -38.85 11.69
N ALA A 775 14.29 -39.30 12.15
CA ALA A 775 13.48 -40.31 11.46
C ALA A 775 12.00 -40.16 11.87
N VAL A 776 11.08 -40.47 10.94
CA VAL A 776 9.63 -40.40 11.20
C VAL A 776 9.16 -41.46 12.18
N GLU A 777 9.79 -42.64 12.17
CA GLU A 777 9.36 -43.80 12.97
C GLU A 777 10.13 -43.97 14.30
N GLU A 778 11.13 -43.13 14.57
CA GLU A 778 11.99 -43.24 15.76
C GLU A 778 12.00 -41.93 16.58
N ASP A 779 12.34 -42.06 17.88
CA ASP A 779 12.50 -40.96 18.84
C ASP A 779 11.29 -40.01 18.92
N ASP A 780 11.34 -38.83 18.30
CA ASP A 780 10.25 -37.83 18.31
C ASP A 780 9.66 -37.55 16.92
N GLY A 781 9.96 -38.40 15.93
CA GLY A 781 9.39 -38.33 14.58
C GLY A 781 9.92 -37.18 13.72
N GLN A 782 10.88 -36.38 14.22
CA GLN A 782 11.41 -35.24 13.48
C GLN A 782 12.58 -35.65 12.58
N ILE A 783 12.57 -35.25 11.31
CA ILE A 783 13.66 -35.49 10.34
C ILE A 783 14.63 -34.30 10.22
N ALA A 784 14.46 -33.27 11.06
CA ALA A 784 15.28 -32.06 11.07
C ALA A 784 15.59 -31.61 12.51
N ARG A 785 16.75 -30.99 12.71
CA ARG A 785 17.18 -30.44 14.01
C ARG A 785 17.91 -29.11 13.85
N GLU A 786 17.61 -28.18 14.75
CA GLU A 786 18.48 -27.02 15.00
C GLU A 786 19.40 -27.33 16.18
N LEU A 787 20.71 -27.15 15.98
CA LEU A 787 21.75 -27.43 16.97
C LEU A 787 22.55 -26.16 17.24
N VAL A 788 22.91 -25.93 18.51
CA VAL A 788 23.74 -24.79 18.94
C VAL A 788 25.14 -25.27 19.31
N PRO A 789 26.17 -24.43 19.15
CA PRO A 789 27.54 -24.83 19.46
C PRO A 789 27.75 -24.91 20.97
N VAL A 790 28.53 -25.91 21.38
CA VAL A 790 28.99 -26.13 22.75
C VAL A 790 30.52 -26.03 22.82
N ALA A 791 31.06 -25.76 24.00
CA ALA A 791 32.50 -25.73 24.17
C ALA A 791 33.13 -27.14 24.05
N GLU A 792 34.30 -27.22 23.44
CA GLU A 792 35.06 -28.46 23.19
C GLU A 792 35.20 -29.36 24.44
N ALA A 793 35.34 -28.75 25.62
CA ALA A 793 35.48 -29.44 26.90
C ALA A 793 34.30 -30.37 27.25
N PHE A 794 33.12 -30.13 26.68
CA PHE A 794 31.93 -30.96 26.91
C PHE A 794 31.78 -32.10 25.90
N VAL A 795 32.41 -31.98 24.73
CA VAL A 795 32.42 -33.03 23.70
C VAL A 795 33.49 -34.08 24.02
N LYS A 796 34.65 -33.66 24.54
CA LYS A 796 35.77 -34.55 24.89
C LYS A 796 35.62 -35.28 26.23
N LYS A 797 34.67 -34.90 27.10
CA LYS A 797 34.34 -35.65 28.33
C LYS A 797 33.41 -36.83 28.01
N GLY A 798 34.01 -37.85 27.38
CA GLY A 798 33.56 -39.20 27.01
C GLY A 798 32.13 -39.68 27.30
N SER A 799 31.65 -40.45 26.32
CA SER A 799 30.42 -41.28 26.24
C SER A 799 30.15 -42.29 27.36
N ASP A 800 30.93 -42.29 28.45
CA ASP A 800 30.87 -43.29 29.52
C ASP A 800 30.27 -42.74 30.83
N ASN A 801 29.82 -41.48 30.84
CA ASN A 801 29.28 -40.85 32.03
C ASN A 801 27.89 -40.24 31.77
N ALA A 802 26.83 -40.90 32.26
CA ALA A 802 25.43 -40.48 32.07
C ALA A 802 25.14 -39.02 32.50
N GLY A 803 25.97 -38.44 33.39
CA GLY A 803 25.88 -37.02 33.78
C GLY A 803 26.34 -36.01 32.71
N ALA A 804 27.19 -36.42 31.76
CA ALA A 804 27.66 -35.54 30.69
C ALA A 804 26.55 -35.23 29.66
N LEU A 805 25.78 -36.25 29.27
CA LEU A 805 24.60 -36.16 28.40
C LEU A 805 23.51 -35.24 28.97
N ALA A 806 23.22 -35.36 30.27
CA ALA A 806 22.26 -34.51 30.96
C ALA A 806 22.72 -33.04 31.02
N THR A 807 24.02 -32.79 31.21
CA THR A 807 24.62 -31.44 31.22
C THR A 807 24.59 -30.81 29.83
N LEU A 808 24.89 -31.60 28.78
CA LEU A 808 24.83 -31.18 27.38
C LEU A 808 23.39 -30.77 26.99
N GLY A 809 22.40 -31.59 27.39
CA GLY A 809 20.99 -31.31 27.15
C GLY A 809 20.47 -30.09 27.93
N LEU A 810 21.03 -29.80 29.10
CA LEU A 810 20.73 -28.57 29.86
C LEU A 810 21.29 -27.32 29.16
N GLU A 811 22.54 -27.34 28.67
CA GLU A 811 23.09 -26.18 27.94
C GLU A 811 22.37 -25.92 26.60
N GLN A 812 21.98 -26.97 25.88
CA GLN A 812 21.15 -26.82 24.67
C GLN A 812 19.75 -26.30 25.00
N LYS A 813 19.15 -26.71 26.12
CA LYS A 813 17.87 -26.16 26.61
C LYS A 813 17.99 -24.71 27.07
N ASP A 814 19.06 -24.33 27.75
CA ASP A 814 19.31 -22.96 28.19
C ASP A 814 19.48 -21.98 27.01
N LYS A 815 19.85 -22.49 25.83
CA LYS A 815 20.00 -21.72 24.59
C LYS A 815 18.84 -21.89 23.59
N SER A 816 17.80 -22.65 23.92
CA SER A 816 16.63 -22.87 23.04
C SER A 816 15.33 -22.44 23.72
N THR A 817 14.33 -22.03 22.92
CA THR A 817 13.00 -21.67 23.41
C THR A 817 11.97 -22.63 22.83
N THR A 818 11.19 -23.30 23.67
CA THR A 818 10.16 -24.25 23.24
C THR A 818 8.81 -23.54 23.09
N TYR A 819 8.20 -23.66 21.92
CA TYR A 819 6.82 -23.23 21.66
C TYR A 819 5.91 -24.45 21.57
N THR A 820 4.70 -24.35 22.11
CA THR A 820 3.64 -25.35 21.89
C THR A 820 2.65 -24.78 20.88
N VAL A 821 2.47 -25.46 19.75
CA VAL A 821 1.59 -25.01 18.66
C VAL A 821 0.44 -25.99 18.52
N SER A 822 -0.79 -25.48 18.42
CA SER A 822 -2.00 -26.25 18.16
C SER A 822 -2.64 -25.76 16.88
N VAL A 823 -2.83 -26.67 15.91
CA VAL A 823 -3.45 -26.37 14.61
C VAL A 823 -4.81 -27.07 14.56
N GLN A 824 -5.85 -26.35 14.15
CA GLN A 824 -7.21 -26.89 13.99
C GLN A 824 -7.72 -26.61 12.59
N THR A 825 -8.12 -27.66 11.87
CA THR A 825 -8.79 -27.56 10.56
C THR A 825 -10.26 -27.18 10.75
N GLY A 826 -10.77 -26.27 9.92
CA GLY A 826 -12.17 -25.79 10.01
C GLY A 826 -13.22 -26.85 9.65
N ASP A 827 -14.49 -26.54 9.92
CA ASP A 827 -15.64 -27.45 9.77
C ASP A 827 -16.32 -27.40 8.38
N LYS A 828 -15.77 -26.64 7.43
CA LYS A 828 -16.27 -26.60 6.05
C LYS A 828 -16.14 -27.96 5.37
N LYS A 829 -17.20 -28.37 4.67
CA LYS A 829 -17.20 -29.56 3.80
C LYS A 829 -16.09 -29.42 2.75
N HIS A 830 -15.20 -30.42 2.65
CA HIS A 830 -13.96 -30.41 1.84
C HIS A 830 -12.88 -29.41 2.29
N GLY A 831 -12.91 -28.94 3.54
CA GLY A 831 -11.91 -28.02 4.12
C GLY A 831 -10.63 -28.68 4.65
N GLY A 832 -10.48 -29.99 4.48
CA GLY A 832 -9.23 -30.71 4.78
C GLY A 832 -8.21 -30.55 3.64
N THR A 833 -6.94 -30.77 3.96
CA THR A 833 -5.86 -30.83 2.97
C THR A 833 -5.03 -32.08 3.20
N ASP A 834 -4.59 -32.68 2.10
CA ASP A 834 -3.59 -33.74 1.99
C ASP A 834 -2.21 -33.18 1.61
N ALA A 835 -2.07 -31.85 1.51
CA ALA A 835 -0.81 -31.18 1.24
C ALA A 835 0.06 -31.07 2.50
N ASN A 836 1.38 -31.04 2.32
CA ASN A 836 2.33 -30.77 3.39
C ASN A 836 2.08 -29.38 3.99
N VAL A 837 1.75 -29.33 5.28
CA VAL A 837 1.56 -28.07 6.01
C VAL A 837 2.80 -27.80 6.85
N PHE A 838 3.37 -26.62 6.70
CA PHE A 838 4.50 -26.16 7.50
C PHE A 838 4.15 -24.86 8.24
N ILE A 839 4.93 -24.55 9.27
CA ILE A 839 4.82 -23.30 10.04
C ILE A 839 6.21 -22.68 10.11
N VAL A 840 6.30 -21.39 9.78
CA VAL A 840 7.51 -20.59 9.97
C VAL A 840 7.25 -19.60 11.09
N LEU A 841 8.11 -19.59 12.10
CA LEU A 841 8.06 -18.61 13.18
C LEU A 841 9.03 -17.49 12.85
N TYR A 842 8.52 -16.27 12.73
CA TYR A 842 9.32 -15.06 12.52
C TYR A 842 9.52 -14.34 13.85
N GLY A 843 10.77 -14.06 14.21
CA GLY A 843 11.16 -13.23 15.35
C GLY A 843 11.84 -11.94 14.90
N THR A 844 11.96 -10.95 15.79
CA THR A 844 12.53 -9.62 15.48
C THR A 844 14.03 -9.62 15.11
N LYS A 845 14.66 -10.80 14.99
CA LYS A 845 16.10 -10.97 14.73
C LYS A 845 16.44 -12.18 13.85
N ASP A 846 15.53 -13.14 13.69
CA ASP A 846 15.72 -14.35 12.88
C ASP A 846 14.37 -15.06 12.68
N ASP A 847 14.34 -16.03 11.77
CA ASP A 847 13.20 -16.89 11.49
C ASP A 847 13.60 -18.38 11.50
N THR A 848 12.62 -19.28 11.56
CA THR A 848 12.89 -20.74 11.56
C THR A 848 13.23 -21.30 10.17
N GLY A 849 13.17 -20.50 9.10
CA GLY A 849 13.43 -20.88 7.70
C GLY A 849 12.26 -21.62 7.01
N ASN A 850 12.13 -21.44 5.70
CA ASN A 850 11.23 -22.23 4.84
C ASN A 850 11.81 -23.63 4.60
N GLY A 851 11.07 -24.69 4.96
CA GLY A 851 11.26 -26.01 4.37
C GLY A 851 10.37 -26.12 3.13
N MET A 852 10.91 -25.98 1.93
CA MET A 852 10.24 -26.50 0.75
C MET A 852 10.42 -28.02 0.78
N GLU A 853 9.38 -28.78 1.13
CA GLU A 853 9.39 -30.25 1.05
C GLU A 853 8.19 -30.80 0.27
N GLN A 854 8.51 -31.77 -0.61
CA GLN A 854 7.59 -32.58 -1.39
C GLN A 854 6.93 -33.68 -0.53
N THR A 855 5.64 -33.85 -0.78
CA THR A 855 4.69 -34.96 -0.50
C THR A 855 5.06 -36.13 0.42
N GLU A 856 4.16 -36.41 1.39
CA GLU A 856 3.91 -37.77 1.91
C GLU A 856 2.43 -38.17 1.78
N GLN A 857 2.22 -39.44 1.38
CA GLN A 857 0.95 -40.11 1.17
C GLN A 857 0.56 -40.86 2.45
N TRP A 858 -0.65 -40.61 2.98
CA TRP A 858 -1.17 -41.37 4.13
C TRP A 858 -2.31 -42.30 3.69
N ASP A 859 -2.12 -43.60 3.90
CA ASP A 859 -3.16 -44.62 3.69
C ASP A 859 -4.27 -44.47 4.74
N THR A 860 -5.51 -44.44 4.26
CA THR A 860 -6.72 -44.37 5.10
C THR A 860 -7.27 -45.78 5.30
N GLU A 861 -7.06 -46.37 6.48
CA GLU A 861 -7.88 -47.50 6.92
C GLU A 861 -9.17 -47.00 7.59
N SER A 862 -10.29 -47.49 7.07
CA SER A 862 -11.64 -47.18 7.47
C SER A 862 -11.96 -47.63 8.90
N LEU A 863 -12.57 -46.74 9.70
CA LEU A 863 -13.46 -47.15 10.78
C LEU A 863 -14.80 -46.44 10.62
N CYS A 864 -15.74 -47.14 9.96
CA CYS A 864 -17.16 -46.86 10.04
C CYS A 864 -17.65 -47.18 11.46
N GLY A 865 -18.14 -46.18 12.18
CA GLY A 865 -18.98 -46.39 13.35
C GLY A 865 -20.37 -46.84 12.89
N THR A 866 -20.91 -47.89 13.52
CA THR A 866 -22.36 -48.09 13.56
C THR A 866 -22.78 -48.44 14.99
N GLU A 867 -23.88 -47.82 15.37
CA GLU A 867 -24.46 -47.67 16.69
C GLU A 867 -25.22 -48.92 17.20
N LEU A 868 -25.50 -48.88 18.51
CA LEU A 868 -26.59 -49.51 19.28
C LEU A 868 -26.44 -50.95 19.81
N GLY A 869 -26.55 -51.08 21.14
CA GLY A 869 -27.03 -52.32 21.79
C GLY A 869 -26.72 -52.46 23.28
N ARG A 870 -27.76 -52.50 24.12
CA ARG A 870 -27.75 -52.69 25.59
C ARG A 870 -27.12 -54.02 26.09
N PHE A 871 -26.58 -53.96 27.32
CA PHE A 871 -26.31 -55.00 28.36
C PHE A 871 -27.24 -56.25 28.40
N PRO A 872 -26.99 -57.34 29.19
CA PRO A 872 -25.85 -57.71 30.08
C PRO A 872 -25.38 -59.20 30.04
N HIS A 873 -24.36 -59.50 30.86
CA HIS A 873 -24.04 -60.76 31.59
C HIS A 873 -24.18 -62.14 30.92
N SER A 874 -23.04 -62.82 30.76
CA SER A 874 -22.60 -63.96 31.59
C SER A 874 -21.12 -64.25 31.35
#